data_AF-A0A954UJV7-F1
#
_entry.id   AF-A0A954UJV7-F1
#
_cell.length_a   1.000
_cell.length_b   1.000
_cell.length_c   1.000
_cell.angle_alpha   90.00
_cell.angle_beta   90.00
_cell.angle_gamma   90.00
#
_symmetry.space_group_name_H-M   'P 1'
#
loop_
_entity.id
_entity.type
_entity.pdbx_description
1 polymer ?
#
loop_
_entity_poly.entity_id
_entity_poly.type
_entity_poly.pdbx_seq_one_letter_code
_entity_poly.pdbx_strand_id
1 'polypeptide(L)'
;MLFATFGGDAVWPFTELSYSYSNLLDNAILPTNQVITAVEEAMGIWSAYTPLRFFEQADSGQNVNDLDGDDDDNYEPERHALIRWGHHPIDGPGPGTVAHAYPPQDDGRGGDIHFDRQNAFDANGFLETAVHELGHALGLAHPNGDTKDGVCPPPFDAVMHACLGGGGRWSFNGLGTSRLLPDDINGIRSLYGSGLGYVLNLGGVLSIYGTDGNDELTVSVQNGVITGRTGDGRSFTRVVAGVNAINVHGLDGYDTLRVAENDGSIPVFLFGEGFDDRCEIRASNMNWRTSAGRVTCWSGNGYDKAYIYDVGATESRDYNFNGGSGPGVEIAGSPHRLVYDQSVEEVHLITGNYADRVFVWDTNSTTHAFVNNAGGHDNIFVGNAYRLQDIRGRFTVGFPEDIATPGAFSLHLNDGANLNSPNATVATGNWSDSTGITGAAPALISWFNRPDSFVYYTTGENRSDIKIEANFTWLKLFSSGGNDRIRIGGPFGLDRITGPISFDNGNPEITIDDSVQLGGRKNRVIQVNDHLDVYQAIWGMAPAPIFYQQPNQVLLLLGPGNDELNLNDHLVSEFIAFDTGGNDTFRVNGINSAYIDVPGGLLGLRTRHHRLSLAGDLASPDSLIINDQSRIDRINYSFTSGRIESRNLDFPLGEGLIVEYANMKNTDLIANDRDNEVEVFFTPTGNSQSTFQLGGGDDYFQVFPRDETGKSTINSNIGVFGNSGIDSFYVDDRFSEFGAKWAIDNRFGPNNQTVTVANSAAITAFHDVEYIFPIGSQGDDIFSVESFQSGNQMTILSNDGNDRLNVSPSSHDVAETITNISYFGFDAGAGHDGIWFNNQNAAGEWRYEENNRGLYVERTAPNYFITIDLGSTEYIHAEGGAAVPLIIGEVPPDPVVPPPIDDVFAAIREGIHDQEFDLNLDGMVDEADARFLIHDLLMTDYGDANLDRVFDSSDLIRIFQAGEYEDSVSGNSTWSEGDWNGDGDFDSADLVAAFQAGWYEVGLAVRANPSLRVSKPVIAREATIHIG
;
A
#
# COMPACT_ATOMS: atom_id res chain seq x y z
N MET A 1 -20.59 29.93 61.15
CA MET A 1 -21.08 28.71 61.80
C MET A 1 -21.95 29.17 62.96
N LEU A 2 -23.22 28.84 62.88
CA LEU A 2 -24.31 29.22 63.79
C LEU A 2 -25.06 27.99 64.31
N PHE A 3 -24.61 26.77 63.99
CA PHE A 3 -25.27 25.52 64.39
C PHE A 3 -25.73 25.56 65.85
N ALA A 4 -26.92 25.02 66.09
CA ALA A 4 -27.51 24.91 67.41
C ALA A 4 -27.75 23.44 67.76
N THR A 5 -27.72 23.15 69.06
CA THR A 5 -28.11 21.85 69.62
C THR A 5 -29.15 22.13 70.70
N PHE A 6 -30.03 21.17 71.00
CA PHE A 6 -31.12 21.38 71.98
C PHE A 6 -30.63 21.70 73.41
N GLY A 7 -29.34 21.50 73.72
CA GLY A 7 -28.76 21.73 75.04
C GLY A 7 -29.19 20.68 76.08
N GLY A 8 -28.42 20.50 77.16
CA GLY A 8 -28.60 19.35 78.06
C GLY A 8 -28.08 18.04 77.45
N ASP A 9 -28.30 16.90 78.13
CA ASP A 9 -27.84 15.57 77.68
C ASP A 9 -28.65 15.02 76.47
N ALA A 10 -29.20 15.89 75.61
CA ALA A 10 -30.03 15.56 74.43
C ALA A 10 -29.17 15.08 73.25
N VAL A 11 -28.38 14.03 73.50
CA VAL A 11 -27.53 13.33 72.55
C VAL A 11 -27.60 11.84 72.87
N TRP A 12 -27.65 10.98 71.84
CA TRP A 12 -27.59 9.54 72.10
C TRP A 12 -26.20 9.17 72.63
N PRO A 13 -26.09 8.49 73.79
CA PRO A 13 -24.79 8.17 74.39
C PRO A 13 -24.06 7.02 73.69
N PHE A 14 -24.66 6.46 72.63
CA PHE A 14 -24.17 5.37 71.81
C PHE A 14 -24.42 5.69 70.34
N THR A 15 -23.70 5.01 69.45
CA THR A 15 -23.77 5.27 68.01
C THR A 15 -24.55 4.22 67.23
N GLU A 16 -25.05 3.17 67.89
CA GLU A 16 -25.91 2.16 67.26
C GLU A 16 -27.38 2.49 67.55
N LEU A 17 -28.08 2.99 66.54
CA LEU A 17 -29.45 3.48 66.62
C LEU A 17 -30.38 2.56 65.84
N SER A 18 -31.34 1.94 66.52
CA SER A 18 -32.38 1.15 65.85
C SER A 18 -33.45 2.06 65.25
N TYR A 19 -33.96 1.75 64.06
CA TYR A 19 -35.10 2.45 63.48
C TYR A 19 -36.22 1.48 63.05
N SER A 20 -37.43 2.00 62.88
CA SER A 20 -38.56 1.23 62.33
C SER A 20 -39.50 2.13 61.53
N TYR A 21 -40.27 1.54 60.62
CA TYR A 21 -41.42 2.21 60.00
C TYR A 21 -42.68 1.87 60.80
N SER A 22 -43.19 2.82 61.59
CA SER A 22 -44.40 2.65 62.41
C SER A 22 -45.64 2.53 61.52
N ASN A 23 -46.08 3.66 60.95
CA ASN A 23 -47.19 3.73 60.00
C ASN A 23 -46.81 4.52 58.73
N LEU A 24 -45.54 4.93 58.59
CA LEU A 24 -45.10 5.79 57.46
C LEU A 24 -45.39 5.17 56.08
N LEU A 25 -45.28 3.84 55.99
CA LEU A 25 -45.53 3.10 54.74
C LEU A 25 -47.02 2.83 54.48
N ASP A 26 -47.88 3.03 55.48
CA ASP A 26 -49.32 2.80 55.34
C ASP A 26 -49.96 3.91 54.52
N ASN A 27 -50.55 3.54 53.37
CA ASN A 27 -51.14 4.50 52.43
C ASN A 27 -50.20 5.69 52.15
N ALA A 28 -48.93 5.35 51.90
CA ALA A 28 -47.78 6.24 51.89
C ALA A 28 -47.97 7.52 51.06
N ILE A 29 -47.39 8.60 51.57
CA ILE A 29 -47.41 9.96 51.01
C ILE A 29 -46.78 10.00 49.61
N LEU A 30 -45.78 9.14 49.37
CA LEU A 30 -45.15 8.85 48.08
C LEU A 30 -45.22 7.34 47.82
N PRO A 31 -44.90 6.84 46.60
CA PRO A 31 -44.71 5.41 46.38
C PRO A 31 -43.77 4.80 47.43
N THR A 32 -44.16 3.66 48.01
CA THR A 32 -43.47 3.03 49.15
C THR A 32 -41.96 2.88 48.96
N ASN A 33 -41.51 2.53 47.75
CA ASN A 33 -40.09 2.43 47.45
C ASN A 33 -39.36 3.77 47.53
N GLN A 34 -39.97 4.88 47.07
CA GLN A 34 -39.38 6.21 47.18
C GLN A 34 -39.28 6.66 48.64
N VAL A 35 -40.29 6.34 49.47
CA VAL A 35 -40.27 6.65 50.91
C VAL A 35 -39.13 5.89 51.61
N ILE A 36 -39.01 4.59 51.35
CA ILE A 36 -37.95 3.76 51.94
C ILE A 36 -36.58 4.31 51.52
N THR A 37 -36.36 4.52 50.22
CA THR A 37 -35.09 5.06 49.71
C THR A 37 -34.77 6.42 50.31
N ALA A 38 -35.74 7.35 50.40
CA ALA A 38 -35.50 8.67 50.98
C ALA A 38 -35.15 8.61 52.47
N VAL A 39 -35.81 7.74 53.24
CA VAL A 39 -35.51 7.55 54.67
C VAL A 39 -34.13 6.92 54.87
N GLU A 40 -33.81 5.88 54.11
CA GLU A 40 -32.49 5.24 54.16
C GLU A 40 -31.37 6.20 53.72
N GLU A 41 -31.60 7.01 52.68
CA GLU A 41 -30.69 8.07 52.23
C GLU A 41 -30.53 9.18 53.29
N ALA A 42 -31.62 9.59 53.95
CA ALA A 42 -31.56 10.57 55.02
C ALA A 42 -30.70 10.10 56.19
N MET A 43 -30.85 8.84 56.62
CA MET A 43 -29.95 8.22 57.60
C MET A 43 -28.52 8.07 57.05
N GLY A 44 -28.42 7.75 55.76
CA GLY A 44 -27.18 7.59 55.02
C GLY A 44 -26.29 8.82 55.10
N ILE A 45 -26.80 9.99 54.72
CA ILE A 45 -25.98 11.22 54.68
C ILE A 45 -25.48 11.64 56.07
N TRP A 46 -26.26 11.49 57.14
CA TRP A 46 -25.76 11.75 58.51
C TRP A 46 -24.68 10.73 58.92
N SER A 47 -24.85 9.46 58.53
CA SER A 47 -23.87 8.40 58.78
C SER A 47 -22.58 8.58 57.97
N ALA A 48 -22.63 9.25 56.82
CA ALA A 48 -21.46 9.54 56.01
C ALA A 48 -20.48 10.51 56.69
N TYR A 49 -20.95 11.33 57.65
CA TYR A 49 -20.13 12.32 58.36
C TYR A 49 -19.78 11.94 59.82
N THR A 50 -20.36 10.86 60.36
CA THR A 50 -20.33 10.48 61.78
C THR A 50 -20.14 8.96 61.96
N PRO A 51 -19.79 8.48 63.17
CA PRO A 51 -19.74 7.03 63.44
C PRO A 51 -21.11 6.38 63.69
N LEU A 52 -22.22 7.07 63.40
CA LEU A 52 -23.59 6.59 63.63
C LEU A 52 -23.94 5.40 62.74
N ARG A 53 -24.63 4.41 63.31
CA ARG A 53 -25.00 3.16 62.65
C ARG A 53 -26.49 2.93 62.86
N PHE A 54 -27.24 2.95 61.78
CA PHE A 54 -28.68 2.73 61.80
C PHE A 54 -28.98 1.26 61.48
N PHE A 55 -29.86 0.63 62.25
CA PHE A 55 -30.30 -0.73 61.96
C PHE A 55 -31.80 -0.90 62.16
N GLU A 56 -32.47 -1.43 61.15
CA GLU A 56 -33.92 -1.57 61.19
C GLU A 56 -34.31 -2.70 62.14
N GLN A 57 -35.38 -2.45 62.89
CA GLN A 57 -36.09 -3.43 63.68
C GLN A 57 -37.56 -3.45 63.27
N ALA A 58 -38.21 -4.60 63.42
CA ALA A 58 -39.65 -4.68 63.20
C ALA A 58 -40.35 -3.75 64.19
N ASP A 59 -41.24 -2.89 63.69
CA ASP A 59 -42.00 -2.01 64.58
C ASP A 59 -42.85 -2.84 65.53
N SER A 60 -42.81 -2.47 66.80
CA SER A 60 -43.51 -3.14 67.89
C SER A 60 -44.27 -2.17 68.78
N GLY A 61 -44.22 -0.87 68.45
CA GLY A 61 -44.80 0.20 69.25
C GLY A 61 -46.26 0.45 68.92
N GLN A 62 -46.87 1.41 69.60
CA GLN A 62 -48.24 1.80 69.29
C GLN A 62 -48.28 2.51 67.93
N ASN A 63 -49.36 2.32 67.17
CA ASN A 63 -49.59 3.07 65.94
C ASN A 63 -49.62 4.57 66.29
N VAL A 64 -48.81 5.36 65.60
CA VAL A 64 -48.87 6.83 65.64
C VAL A 64 -50.30 7.23 65.25
N ASN A 65 -51.09 7.68 66.23
CA ASN A 65 -52.51 7.99 66.07
C ASN A 65 -52.85 9.22 66.90
N ASP A 66 -52.58 10.41 66.38
CA ASP A 66 -52.96 11.64 67.08
C ASP A 66 -54.26 12.24 66.50
N LEU A 67 -55.36 11.48 66.61
CA LEU A 67 -56.69 12.00 66.24
C LEU A 67 -57.38 12.75 67.38
N ASP A 68 -56.85 12.77 68.62
CA ASP A 68 -57.55 13.35 69.77
C ASP A 68 -56.64 13.97 70.87
N GLY A 69 -55.39 14.34 70.59
CA GLY A 69 -54.57 15.13 71.51
C GLY A 69 -54.31 14.47 72.87
N ASP A 70 -54.29 13.14 72.92
CA ASP A 70 -54.05 12.33 74.13
C ASP A 70 -53.16 11.12 73.77
N ASP A 71 -51.99 11.06 74.39
CA ASP A 71 -51.21 9.85 74.71
C ASP A 71 -50.41 9.09 73.62
N ASP A 72 -49.64 9.79 72.77
CA ASP A 72 -48.38 9.19 72.25
C ASP A 72 -47.29 9.08 73.38
N ASP A 73 -47.64 9.46 74.63
CA ASP A 73 -46.74 9.99 75.69
C ASP A 73 -46.06 8.93 76.57
N ASN A 74 -46.36 7.64 76.40
CA ASN A 74 -45.71 6.60 77.18
C ASN A 74 -45.78 5.24 76.49
N TYR A 75 -44.72 4.90 75.76
CA TYR A 75 -44.40 3.52 75.48
C TYR A 75 -43.03 3.19 76.07
N GLU A 76 -42.84 1.94 76.50
CA GLU A 76 -41.61 1.48 77.15
C GLU A 76 -40.43 1.54 76.15
N PRO A 77 -39.51 2.53 76.23
CA PRO A 77 -38.51 2.77 75.19
C PRO A 77 -37.66 1.53 74.90
N GLU A 78 -37.38 0.73 75.94
CA GLU A 78 -36.55 -0.47 75.88
C GLU A 78 -37.11 -1.60 74.98
N ARG A 79 -38.37 -1.51 74.55
CA ARG A 79 -39.04 -2.55 73.74
C ARG A 79 -39.27 -2.17 72.29
N HIS A 80 -38.93 -0.95 71.89
CA HIS A 80 -39.24 -0.39 70.58
C HIS A 80 -37.97 0.15 69.91
N ALA A 81 -38.06 0.45 68.61
CA ALA A 81 -36.97 1.11 67.92
C ALA A 81 -36.82 2.55 68.44
N LEU A 82 -35.58 3.01 68.58
CA LEU A 82 -35.23 4.37 69.01
C LEU A 82 -35.69 5.48 68.07
N ILE A 83 -35.75 5.21 66.76
CA ILE A 83 -36.22 6.19 65.76
C ILE A 83 -37.38 5.55 65.03
N ARG A 84 -38.61 5.99 65.29
CA ARG A 84 -39.78 5.47 64.59
C ARG A 84 -40.27 6.51 63.59
N TRP A 85 -40.32 6.08 62.34
CA TRP A 85 -40.77 6.90 61.23
C TRP A 85 -42.28 6.71 61.05
N GLY A 86 -43.05 7.80 61.15
CA GLY A 86 -44.51 7.78 61.08
C GLY A 86 -45.11 8.98 60.33
N HIS A 87 -46.45 8.98 60.22
CA HIS A 87 -47.22 10.14 59.76
C HIS A 87 -48.51 10.29 60.57
N HIS A 88 -48.99 11.53 60.72
CA HIS A 88 -50.33 11.86 61.20
C HIS A 88 -50.72 13.26 60.73
N PRO A 89 -52.01 13.66 60.80
CA PRO A 89 -52.42 15.04 60.64
C PRO A 89 -51.77 15.95 61.70
N ILE A 90 -51.13 17.05 61.33
CA ILE A 90 -50.51 17.98 62.28
C ILE A 90 -51.30 19.29 62.36
N ASP A 91 -51.28 20.11 61.31
CA ASP A 91 -51.96 21.42 61.31
C ASP A 91 -52.78 21.74 60.03
N GLY A 92 -52.87 20.77 59.12
CA GLY A 92 -53.68 20.86 57.90
C GLY A 92 -52.88 21.36 56.69
N PRO A 93 -53.44 21.25 55.46
CA PRO A 93 -52.69 21.56 54.25
C PRO A 93 -52.31 23.06 54.18
N GLY A 94 -51.01 23.36 54.14
CA GLY A 94 -50.53 24.73 54.05
C GLY A 94 -49.03 24.88 54.33
N PRO A 95 -48.51 26.13 54.40
CA PRO A 95 -47.11 26.42 54.74
C PRO A 95 -46.83 26.28 56.25
N GLY A 96 -47.66 25.50 56.96
CA GLY A 96 -47.52 25.20 58.39
C GLY A 96 -46.46 24.14 58.64
N THR A 97 -46.64 23.35 59.69
CA THR A 97 -45.71 22.32 60.14
C THR A 97 -45.76 21.12 59.20
N VAL A 98 -44.75 20.96 58.34
CA VAL A 98 -44.73 19.88 57.33
C VAL A 98 -44.32 18.52 57.92
N ALA A 99 -43.53 18.54 58.98
CA ALA A 99 -43.12 17.39 59.78
C ALA A 99 -42.58 17.90 61.13
N HIS A 100 -42.34 16.98 62.06
CA HIS A 100 -41.60 17.25 63.28
C HIS A 100 -40.84 16.00 63.74
N ALA A 101 -39.88 16.20 64.63
CA ALA A 101 -39.21 15.14 65.36
C ALA A 101 -38.97 15.47 66.82
N TYR A 102 -38.90 14.44 67.66
CA TYR A 102 -38.53 14.57 69.06
C TYR A 102 -37.02 14.43 69.22
N PRO A 103 -36.36 15.29 70.03
CA PRO A 103 -34.92 15.18 70.29
C PRO A 103 -34.59 13.89 71.06
N PRO A 104 -33.31 13.50 71.17
CA PRO A 104 -32.90 12.37 72.01
C PRO A 104 -33.36 12.53 73.47
N GLN A 105 -34.17 11.59 73.95
CA GLN A 105 -34.72 11.54 75.32
C GLN A 105 -35.15 10.10 75.69
N ASP A 106 -35.45 9.85 76.97
CA ASP A 106 -35.67 8.52 77.54
C ASP A 106 -37.15 8.17 77.82
N ASP A 107 -38.09 8.98 77.36
CA ASP A 107 -39.54 8.86 77.62
C ASP A 107 -40.34 8.04 76.59
N GLY A 108 -39.64 7.38 75.67
CA GLY A 108 -40.23 6.54 74.64
C GLY A 108 -40.30 7.28 73.31
N ARG A 109 -40.74 8.54 73.28
CA ARG A 109 -40.88 9.33 72.04
C ARG A 109 -39.55 9.83 71.46
N GLY A 110 -38.49 9.84 72.25
CA GLY A 110 -37.22 10.42 71.85
C GLY A 110 -36.68 9.81 70.58
N GLY A 111 -36.47 10.64 69.56
CA GLY A 111 -36.03 10.22 68.22
C GLY A 111 -37.15 9.94 67.21
N ASP A 112 -38.43 9.92 67.61
CA ASP A 112 -39.54 9.69 66.67
C ASP A 112 -39.71 10.86 65.70
N ILE A 113 -40.06 10.53 64.45
CA ILE A 113 -40.19 11.47 63.33
C ILE A 113 -41.56 11.30 62.67
N HIS A 114 -42.36 12.35 62.64
CA HIS A 114 -43.71 12.35 62.08
C HIS A 114 -43.86 13.35 60.94
N PHE A 115 -44.36 12.90 59.79
CA PHE A 115 -44.72 13.76 58.66
C PHE A 115 -46.19 14.16 58.70
N ASP A 116 -46.52 15.40 58.31
CA ASP A 116 -47.93 15.79 58.11
C ASP A 116 -48.48 15.11 56.85
N ARG A 117 -49.36 14.13 57.06
CA ARG A 117 -50.00 13.40 55.97
C ARG A 117 -50.99 14.27 55.16
N GLN A 118 -51.37 15.43 55.68
CA GLN A 118 -52.24 16.39 54.99
C GLN A 118 -51.45 17.30 54.03
N ASN A 119 -50.12 17.28 54.08
CA ASN A 119 -49.25 17.97 53.14
C ASN A 119 -48.90 17.08 51.93
N ALA A 120 -48.79 17.72 50.76
CA ALA A 120 -48.32 17.05 49.56
C ALA A 120 -46.79 17.17 49.47
N PHE A 121 -46.12 16.05 49.29
CA PHE A 121 -44.68 15.98 49.06
C PHE A 121 -44.40 15.50 47.63
N ASP A 122 -43.36 16.05 47.01
CA ASP A 122 -42.60 15.36 45.98
C ASP A 122 -41.38 14.66 46.62
N ALA A 123 -40.65 13.88 45.83
CA ALA A 123 -39.50 13.12 46.35
C ALA A 123 -38.41 14.04 46.95
N ASN A 124 -38.18 15.21 46.35
CA ASN A 124 -37.15 16.16 46.79
C ASN A 124 -37.52 16.77 48.13
N GLY A 125 -38.74 17.30 48.24
CA GLY A 125 -39.25 17.90 49.47
C GLY A 125 -39.36 16.87 50.59
N PHE A 126 -39.74 15.63 50.28
CA PHE A 126 -39.79 14.56 51.26
C PHE A 126 -38.39 14.20 51.79
N LEU A 127 -37.42 14.00 50.92
CA LEU A 127 -36.03 13.69 51.30
C LEU A 127 -35.42 14.83 52.12
N GLU A 128 -35.59 16.07 51.69
CA GLU A 128 -35.08 17.25 52.42
C GLU A 128 -35.67 17.34 53.83
N THR A 129 -36.99 17.15 53.94
CA THR A 129 -37.68 17.13 55.23
C THR A 129 -37.20 15.95 56.08
N ALA A 130 -37.03 14.76 55.52
CA ALA A 130 -36.52 13.60 56.24
C ALA A 130 -35.10 13.82 56.78
N VAL A 131 -34.19 14.41 55.99
CA VAL A 131 -32.84 14.77 56.44
C VAL A 131 -32.90 15.78 57.57
N HIS A 132 -33.76 16.79 57.44
CA HIS A 132 -33.97 17.83 58.45
C HIS A 132 -34.48 17.25 59.78
N GLU A 133 -35.59 16.52 59.76
CA GLU A 133 -36.21 15.98 60.97
C GLU A 133 -35.31 14.95 61.66
N LEU A 134 -34.55 14.17 60.89
CA LEU A 134 -33.56 13.27 61.48
C LEU A 134 -32.45 14.04 62.21
N GLY A 135 -32.05 15.22 61.74
CA GLY A 135 -31.12 16.06 62.47
C GLY A 135 -31.64 16.46 63.86
N HIS A 136 -32.95 16.73 63.99
CA HIS A 136 -33.60 16.93 65.28
C HIS A 136 -33.57 15.66 66.15
N ALA A 137 -33.95 14.51 65.59
CA ALA A 137 -33.89 13.21 66.27
C ALA A 137 -32.46 12.80 66.69
N LEU A 138 -31.43 13.43 66.11
CA LEU A 138 -30.03 13.27 66.48
C LEU A 138 -29.52 14.36 67.45
N GLY A 139 -30.31 15.38 67.77
CA GLY A 139 -30.00 16.41 68.79
C GLY A 139 -29.65 17.80 68.26
N LEU A 140 -29.75 18.05 66.95
CA LEU A 140 -29.55 19.38 66.35
C LEU A 140 -30.81 20.23 66.50
N ALA A 141 -30.62 21.53 66.74
CA ALA A 141 -31.70 22.51 66.77
C ALA A 141 -31.55 23.50 65.61
N HIS A 142 -32.60 24.28 65.32
CA HIS A 142 -32.53 25.31 64.29
C HIS A 142 -31.47 26.38 64.62
N PRO A 143 -30.48 26.64 63.75
CA PRO A 143 -29.36 27.55 64.03
C PRO A 143 -29.80 29.02 64.18
N ASN A 144 -30.92 29.40 63.55
CA ASN A 144 -31.48 30.76 63.59
C ASN A 144 -32.84 30.85 64.29
N GLY A 145 -33.20 29.84 65.11
CA GLY A 145 -34.48 29.74 65.78
C GLY A 145 -35.62 29.25 64.88
N ASP A 146 -36.76 28.95 65.51
CA ASP A 146 -37.94 28.38 64.85
C ASP A 146 -38.73 29.42 64.04
N THR A 147 -39.64 28.94 63.20
CA THR A 147 -40.62 29.82 62.55
C THR A 147 -41.53 30.48 63.59
N LYS A 148 -41.91 31.73 63.34
CA LYS A 148 -42.85 32.46 64.20
C LYS A 148 -44.01 32.97 63.39
N ASP A 149 -45.23 32.54 63.73
CA ASP A 149 -46.46 32.88 63.01
C ASP A 149 -46.38 32.56 61.49
N GLY A 150 -45.69 31.46 61.11
CA GLY A 150 -45.49 31.06 59.71
C GLY A 150 -44.44 31.87 58.95
N VAL A 151 -43.67 32.73 59.62
CA VAL A 151 -42.59 33.51 59.02
C VAL A 151 -41.24 32.81 59.25
N CYS A 152 -40.51 32.56 58.16
CA CYS A 152 -39.18 31.97 58.20
C CYS A 152 -38.15 32.90 58.87
N PRO A 153 -37.21 32.36 59.66
CA PRO A 153 -36.02 33.10 60.07
C PRO A 153 -35.18 33.54 58.84
N PRO A 154 -34.22 34.48 59.01
CA PRO A 154 -33.39 34.94 57.90
C PRO A 154 -32.70 33.78 57.17
N PRO A 155 -32.74 33.75 55.82
CA PRO A 155 -32.19 32.64 55.04
C PRO A 155 -30.74 32.34 55.38
N PHE A 156 -30.44 31.05 55.60
CA PHE A 156 -29.14 30.55 56.03
C PHE A 156 -28.88 29.16 55.45
N ASP A 157 -27.62 28.91 55.09
CA ASP A 157 -27.20 27.67 54.43
C ASP A 157 -27.01 26.56 55.47
N ALA A 158 -28.13 25.99 55.92
CA ALA A 158 -28.20 24.80 56.75
C ALA A 158 -29.43 23.97 56.36
N VAL A 159 -29.28 22.65 56.27
CA VAL A 159 -30.40 21.71 56.18
C VAL A 159 -31.28 21.86 57.41
N MET A 160 -30.69 22.06 58.59
CA MET A 160 -31.39 22.35 59.84
C MET A 160 -32.01 23.75 59.91
N HIS A 161 -32.22 24.45 58.80
CA HIS A 161 -32.95 25.71 58.81
C HIS A 161 -34.46 25.46 58.96
N ALA A 162 -35.17 26.23 59.79
CA ALA A 162 -36.59 26.04 60.10
C ALA A 162 -37.58 26.16 58.92
N CYS A 163 -37.08 26.46 57.73
CA CYS A 163 -37.82 26.45 56.48
C CYS A 163 -36.99 25.79 55.40
N LEU A 164 -37.64 24.99 54.56
CA LEU A 164 -37.04 24.28 53.44
C LEU A 164 -36.13 25.20 52.57
N GLY A 165 -35.05 24.61 52.09
CA GLY A 165 -34.05 25.19 51.23
C GLY A 165 -33.21 26.26 51.91
N GLY A 166 -33.10 26.25 53.23
CA GLY A 166 -32.42 27.34 53.95
C GLY A 166 -33.15 28.69 53.83
N GLY A 167 -34.49 28.66 53.68
CA GLY A 167 -35.29 29.83 53.31
C GLY A 167 -35.25 30.15 51.81
N GLY A 168 -35.16 29.12 50.95
CA GLY A 168 -35.16 29.24 49.49
C GLY A 168 -33.82 29.54 48.82
N ARG A 169 -32.69 29.24 49.49
CA ARG A 169 -31.32 29.40 48.97
C ARG A 169 -30.84 28.22 48.15
N TRP A 170 -31.29 27.02 48.48
CA TRP A 170 -30.88 25.77 47.86
C TRP A 170 -32.06 24.80 47.86
N SER A 171 -31.94 23.68 47.17
CA SER A 171 -32.89 22.57 47.22
C SER A 171 -32.15 21.26 46.95
N PHE A 172 -32.76 20.13 47.28
CA PHE A 172 -32.34 18.82 46.75
C PHE A 172 -32.87 18.63 45.33
N ASN A 173 -32.24 17.72 44.59
CA ASN A 173 -32.50 17.49 43.17
C ASN A 173 -32.78 16.01 42.85
N GLY A 174 -33.60 15.37 43.67
CA GLY A 174 -33.96 13.96 43.52
C GLY A 174 -33.44 13.11 44.66
N LEU A 175 -33.84 11.83 44.65
CA LEU A 175 -33.16 10.80 45.44
C LEU A 175 -31.74 10.63 44.90
N GLY A 176 -30.79 10.33 45.79
CA GLY A 176 -29.36 10.26 45.50
C GLY A 176 -28.65 11.61 45.48
N THR A 177 -29.29 12.67 45.97
CA THR A 177 -28.72 14.04 45.96
C THR A 177 -28.74 14.70 47.33
N SER A 178 -29.00 13.93 48.38
CA SER A 178 -28.93 14.43 49.75
C SER A 178 -27.56 14.99 50.07
N ARG A 179 -27.54 16.06 50.84
CA ARG A 179 -26.32 16.74 51.26
C ARG A 179 -26.46 17.38 52.61
N LEU A 180 -25.34 17.63 53.27
CA LEU A 180 -25.27 18.44 54.48
C LEU A 180 -24.42 19.67 54.21
N LEU A 181 -24.83 20.81 54.75
CA LEU A 181 -24.07 22.04 54.59
C LEU A 181 -23.05 22.15 55.72
N PRO A 182 -22.00 23.01 55.56
CA PRO A 182 -20.93 23.11 56.56
C PRO A 182 -21.43 23.37 57.98
N ASP A 183 -22.56 24.05 58.15
CA ASP A 183 -23.14 24.28 59.48
C ASP A 183 -23.66 22.97 60.11
N ASP A 184 -24.44 22.20 59.35
CA ASP A 184 -24.99 20.90 59.77
C ASP A 184 -23.89 19.90 60.10
N ILE A 185 -22.86 19.82 59.25
CA ILE A 185 -21.70 18.93 59.43
C ILE A 185 -20.95 19.26 60.73
N ASN A 186 -20.74 20.54 61.02
CA ASN A 186 -20.08 20.96 62.25
C ASN A 186 -20.94 20.70 63.48
N GLY A 187 -22.26 20.92 63.37
CA GLY A 187 -23.22 20.62 64.42
C GLY A 187 -23.21 19.14 64.79
N ILE A 188 -23.41 18.26 63.81
CA ILE A 188 -23.51 16.82 64.09
C ILE A 188 -22.19 16.23 64.61
N ARG A 189 -21.04 16.68 64.08
CA ARG A 189 -19.72 16.27 64.56
C ARG A 189 -19.41 16.77 65.96
N SER A 190 -20.03 17.88 66.39
CA SER A 190 -19.90 18.34 67.78
C SER A 190 -20.55 17.39 68.78
N LEU A 191 -21.56 16.63 68.34
CA LEU A 191 -22.29 15.65 69.16
C LEU A 191 -21.66 14.25 69.09
N TYR A 192 -21.39 13.75 67.88
CA TYR A 192 -20.99 12.34 67.66
C TYR A 192 -19.53 12.16 67.21
N GLY A 193 -18.81 13.24 66.98
CA GLY A 193 -17.47 13.21 66.38
C GLY A 193 -17.48 12.91 64.88
N SER A 194 -16.30 12.92 64.28
CA SER A 194 -16.10 12.55 62.88
C SER A 194 -15.94 11.03 62.74
N GLY A 195 -16.63 10.42 61.78
CA GLY A 195 -16.57 8.99 61.52
C GLY A 195 -17.23 8.60 60.20
N LEU A 196 -17.33 7.28 59.99
CA LEU A 196 -18.11 6.67 58.92
C LEU A 196 -19.06 5.62 59.54
N GLY A 197 -20.31 5.72 59.15
CA GLY A 197 -21.41 4.88 59.58
C GLY A 197 -21.96 3.96 58.50
N TYR A 198 -23.15 3.41 58.75
CA TYR A 198 -23.92 2.65 57.77
C TYR A 198 -25.41 2.59 58.16
N VAL A 199 -26.25 2.19 57.21
CA VAL A 199 -27.66 1.83 57.41
C VAL A 199 -27.84 0.35 57.10
N LEU A 200 -28.51 -0.42 57.98
CA LEU A 200 -28.79 -1.84 57.77
C LEU A 200 -30.29 -2.10 57.90
N ASN A 201 -30.94 -2.51 56.81
CA ASN A 201 -32.38 -2.78 56.84
C ASN A 201 -32.75 -4.22 57.27
N LEU A 202 -34.03 -4.48 57.49
CA LEU A 202 -34.57 -5.79 57.90
C LEU A 202 -34.35 -6.87 56.84
N GLY A 203 -34.20 -6.48 55.58
CA GLY A 203 -33.82 -7.35 54.47
C GLY A 203 -32.35 -7.78 54.51
N GLY A 204 -31.54 -7.23 55.42
CA GLY A 204 -30.11 -7.47 55.52
C GLY A 204 -29.28 -6.70 54.48
N VAL A 205 -29.80 -5.64 53.89
CA VAL A 205 -29.01 -4.77 52.99
C VAL A 205 -28.26 -3.75 53.83
N LEU A 206 -26.92 -3.78 53.75
CA LEU A 206 -26.03 -2.84 54.41
C LEU A 206 -25.68 -1.72 53.43
N SER A 207 -26.21 -0.51 53.64
CA SER A 207 -25.94 0.66 52.81
C SER A 207 -24.88 1.56 53.46
N ILE A 208 -23.86 1.89 52.68
CA ILE A 208 -22.77 2.82 53.01
C ILE A 208 -22.94 4.02 52.08
N TYR A 209 -22.92 5.22 52.64
CA TYR A 209 -23.16 6.45 51.88
C TYR A 209 -21.91 7.35 51.89
N GLY A 210 -21.68 7.97 50.74
CA GLY A 210 -20.80 9.12 50.55
C GLY A 210 -21.50 10.42 50.90
N THR A 211 -21.03 11.49 50.29
CA THR A 211 -21.38 12.88 50.52
C THR A 211 -21.73 13.53 49.19
N ASP A 212 -21.99 14.83 49.19
CA ASP A 212 -22.24 15.61 47.98
C ASP A 212 -20.96 16.17 47.33
N GLY A 213 -19.83 15.56 47.64
CA GLY A 213 -18.53 15.91 47.06
C GLY A 213 -17.73 14.65 46.78
N ASN A 214 -16.64 14.79 46.03
CA ASN A 214 -15.86 13.67 45.53
C ASN A 214 -15.35 12.75 46.66
N ASP A 215 -15.92 11.56 46.74
CA ASP A 215 -15.62 10.55 47.73
C ASP A 215 -14.77 9.42 47.17
N GLU A 216 -13.88 8.89 48.01
CA GLU A 216 -13.25 7.58 47.78
C GLU A 216 -13.78 6.61 48.83
N LEU A 217 -14.74 5.76 48.45
CA LEU A 217 -15.35 4.77 49.33
C LEU A 217 -14.82 3.38 49.00
N THR A 218 -14.15 2.75 49.96
CA THR A 218 -13.63 1.39 49.83
C THR A 218 -14.36 0.44 50.77
N VAL A 219 -14.88 -0.65 50.22
CA VAL A 219 -15.44 -1.78 50.98
C VAL A 219 -14.55 -3.02 50.87
N SER A 220 -14.44 -3.78 51.95
CA SER A 220 -13.73 -5.06 52.01
C SER A 220 -14.54 -6.08 52.83
N VAL A 221 -14.74 -7.28 52.29
CA VAL A 221 -15.35 -8.41 52.99
C VAL A 221 -14.32 -9.52 53.09
N GLN A 222 -13.80 -9.75 54.30
CA GLN A 222 -12.74 -10.74 54.53
C GLN A 222 -12.93 -11.42 55.88
N ASN A 223 -12.77 -12.75 55.91
CA ASN A 223 -12.79 -13.54 57.14
C ASN A 223 -14.06 -13.33 57.97
N GLY A 224 -15.21 -13.13 57.30
CA GLY A 224 -16.49 -12.86 57.96
C GLY A 224 -16.61 -11.46 58.56
N VAL A 225 -15.75 -10.51 58.18
CA VAL A 225 -15.79 -9.11 58.60
C VAL A 225 -15.94 -8.20 57.38
N ILE A 226 -16.88 -7.28 57.45
CA ILE A 226 -17.08 -6.17 56.53
C ILE A 226 -16.36 -4.95 57.08
N THR A 227 -15.55 -4.30 56.25
CA THR A 227 -14.87 -3.03 56.54
C THR A 227 -15.28 -2.01 55.48
N GLY A 228 -15.85 -0.89 55.92
CA GLY A 228 -16.07 0.29 55.08
C GLY A 228 -15.04 1.36 55.45
N ARG A 229 -14.45 2.03 54.46
CA ARG A 229 -13.43 3.06 54.66
C ARG A 229 -13.54 4.17 53.62
N THR A 230 -13.31 5.40 54.04
CA THR A 230 -13.15 6.57 53.16
C THR A 230 -11.67 6.88 52.86
N GLY A 231 -11.39 7.61 51.78
CA GLY A 231 -10.03 8.05 51.41
C GLY A 231 -9.32 8.88 52.47
N ASP A 232 -10.08 9.66 53.26
CA ASP A 232 -9.56 10.45 54.39
C ASP A 232 -9.32 9.64 55.68
N GLY A 233 -9.59 8.33 55.66
CA GLY A 233 -9.24 7.39 56.73
C GLY A 233 -10.33 7.09 57.75
N ARG A 234 -11.54 7.64 57.62
CA ARG A 234 -12.70 7.25 58.44
C ARG A 234 -13.12 5.82 58.07
N SER A 235 -13.55 5.03 59.05
CA SER A 235 -13.88 3.62 58.80
C SER A 235 -14.79 3.01 59.87
N PHE A 236 -15.42 1.89 59.52
CA PHE A 236 -16.10 0.99 60.45
C PHE A 236 -15.76 -0.48 60.14
N THR A 237 -16.02 -1.35 61.11
CA THR A 237 -15.95 -2.82 60.95
C THR A 237 -17.20 -3.47 61.52
N ARG A 238 -17.72 -4.51 60.86
CA ARG A 238 -18.89 -5.29 61.31
C ARG A 238 -18.76 -6.76 60.88
N VAL A 239 -19.34 -7.70 61.64
CA VAL A 239 -19.45 -9.10 61.22
C VAL A 239 -20.49 -9.30 60.12
N VAL A 240 -20.26 -10.22 59.19
CA VAL A 240 -21.18 -10.53 58.05
C VAL A 240 -22.56 -11.07 58.48
N ALA A 241 -22.71 -11.50 59.73
CA ALA A 241 -23.95 -12.08 60.21
C ALA A 241 -25.14 -11.09 60.09
N GLY A 242 -26.21 -11.54 59.44
CA GLY A 242 -27.41 -10.74 59.18
C GLY A 242 -27.31 -9.80 57.99
N VAL A 243 -26.23 -9.85 57.20
CA VAL A 243 -26.06 -9.06 55.97
C VAL A 243 -26.20 -9.98 54.75
N ASN A 244 -27.11 -9.62 53.84
CA ASN A 244 -27.43 -10.33 52.60
C ASN A 244 -26.90 -9.61 51.36
N ALA A 245 -26.66 -8.31 51.43
CA ALA A 245 -26.09 -7.49 50.36
C ALA A 245 -25.42 -6.23 50.94
N ILE A 246 -24.47 -5.65 50.21
CA ILE A 246 -23.88 -4.36 50.54
C ILE A 246 -24.16 -3.39 49.40
N ASN A 247 -24.69 -2.21 49.73
CA ASN A 247 -24.82 -1.10 48.80
C ASN A 247 -23.82 -0.02 49.19
N VAL A 248 -23.12 0.55 48.21
CA VAL A 248 -22.23 1.69 48.39
C VAL A 248 -22.75 2.80 47.48
N HIS A 249 -23.21 3.89 48.06
CA HIS A 249 -23.77 5.04 47.37
C HIS A 249 -22.75 6.18 47.37
N GLY A 250 -22.41 6.70 46.19
CA GLY A 250 -21.62 7.92 46.00
C GLY A 250 -22.42 9.15 46.39
N LEU A 251 -23.66 9.23 45.90
CA LEU A 251 -24.57 10.38 45.91
C LEU A 251 -24.26 11.37 44.79
N ASP A 252 -23.68 12.52 45.12
CA ASP A 252 -23.41 13.58 44.15
C ASP A 252 -21.92 13.90 44.18
N GLY A 253 -21.25 13.97 43.04
CA GLY A 253 -19.81 14.26 42.98
C GLY A 253 -19.06 13.29 42.07
N TYR A 254 -17.75 13.50 41.90
CA TYR A 254 -16.93 12.59 41.12
C TYR A 254 -16.35 11.52 42.03
N ASP A 255 -17.06 10.39 42.16
CA ASP A 255 -16.77 9.41 43.19
C ASP A 255 -15.92 8.24 42.69
N THR A 256 -15.15 7.67 43.61
CA THR A 256 -14.42 6.41 43.41
C THR A 256 -14.93 5.37 44.40
N LEU A 257 -15.74 4.45 43.91
CA LEU A 257 -16.34 3.37 44.67
C LEU A 257 -15.56 2.08 44.44
N ARG A 258 -14.89 1.57 45.47
CA ARG A 258 -13.92 0.48 45.36
C ARG A 258 -14.31 -0.74 46.20
N VAL A 259 -14.25 -1.92 45.59
CA VAL A 259 -14.20 -3.21 46.30
C VAL A 259 -12.74 -3.67 46.37
N ALA A 260 -12.12 -3.54 47.55
CA ALA A 260 -10.72 -3.92 47.74
C ALA A 260 -10.56 -5.43 48.00
N GLU A 261 -11.49 -6.05 48.73
CA GLU A 261 -11.51 -7.49 48.99
C GLU A 261 -12.96 -8.00 49.06
N ASN A 262 -13.21 -9.20 48.55
CA ASN A 262 -14.49 -9.90 48.75
C ASN A 262 -14.24 -11.41 48.83
N ASP A 263 -14.47 -11.99 50.00
CA ASP A 263 -14.32 -13.43 50.25
C ASP A 263 -15.43 -14.30 49.65
N GLY A 264 -16.39 -13.67 48.97
CA GLY A 264 -17.46 -14.31 48.23
C GLY A 264 -18.69 -14.67 49.07
N SER A 265 -18.78 -14.15 50.30
CA SER A 265 -19.91 -14.38 51.18
C SER A 265 -21.12 -13.50 50.89
N ILE A 266 -20.93 -12.28 50.34
CA ILE A 266 -21.99 -11.27 50.17
C ILE A 266 -21.80 -10.47 48.85
N PRO A 267 -22.88 -10.18 48.10
CA PRO A 267 -22.83 -9.37 46.89
C PRO A 267 -22.69 -7.87 47.24
N VAL A 268 -21.97 -7.13 46.39
CA VAL A 268 -21.76 -5.68 46.53
C VAL A 268 -22.32 -4.94 45.33
N PHE A 269 -23.07 -3.88 45.57
CA PHE A 269 -23.62 -2.98 44.58
C PHE A 269 -23.02 -1.60 44.78
N LEU A 270 -22.46 -1.02 43.72
CA LEU A 270 -21.86 0.30 43.70
C LEU A 270 -22.78 1.22 42.90
N PHE A 271 -23.25 2.30 43.53
CA PHE A 271 -24.14 3.29 42.96
C PHE A 271 -23.39 4.62 42.90
N GLY A 272 -22.97 5.03 41.71
CA GLY A 272 -22.34 6.35 41.50
C GLY A 272 -23.36 7.47 41.69
N GLU A 273 -24.47 7.32 40.96
CA GLU A 273 -25.66 8.18 40.95
C GLU A 273 -25.53 9.39 40.00
N GLY A 274 -24.88 10.49 40.39
CA GLY A 274 -24.70 11.65 39.53
C GLY A 274 -23.24 12.04 39.32
N PHE A 275 -22.92 12.65 38.16
CA PHE A 275 -21.56 13.01 37.69
C PHE A 275 -20.73 11.81 37.21
N ASP A 276 -19.46 12.05 36.86
CA ASP A 276 -18.60 11.04 36.24
C ASP A 276 -17.91 10.20 37.34
N ASP A 277 -18.36 8.97 37.50
CA ASP A 277 -17.98 8.07 38.58
C ASP A 277 -17.06 6.94 38.17
N ARG A 278 -16.33 6.42 39.16
CA ARG A 278 -15.38 5.32 39.01
C ARG A 278 -15.73 4.15 39.92
N CYS A 279 -16.15 3.05 39.33
CA CYS A 279 -16.22 1.75 40.01
C CYS A 279 -14.89 1.01 39.89
N GLU A 280 -14.33 0.52 40.99
CA GLU A 280 -13.06 -0.22 40.99
C GLU A 280 -13.15 -1.57 41.72
N ILE A 281 -12.57 -2.61 41.12
CA ILE A 281 -12.47 -3.94 41.74
C ILE A 281 -11.03 -4.41 41.68
N ARG A 282 -10.49 -4.84 42.83
CA ARG A 282 -9.16 -5.46 42.90
C ARG A 282 -9.27 -6.98 42.82
N ALA A 283 -9.03 -7.51 41.62
CA ALA A 283 -9.16 -8.92 41.30
C ALA A 283 -8.14 -9.81 42.05
N SER A 284 -6.96 -9.28 42.39
CA SER A 284 -5.90 -10.02 43.08
C SER A 284 -6.29 -10.47 44.49
N ASN A 285 -7.23 -9.79 45.15
CA ASN A 285 -7.61 -10.02 46.55
C ASN A 285 -9.04 -10.58 46.73
N MET A 286 -9.67 -11.09 45.66
CA MET A 286 -10.97 -11.75 45.77
C MET A 286 -10.83 -13.27 45.94
N ASN A 287 -11.72 -13.90 46.70
CA ASN A 287 -11.79 -15.36 46.82
C ASN A 287 -12.82 -15.93 45.83
N TRP A 288 -12.35 -16.36 44.67
CA TRP A 288 -13.15 -16.60 43.48
C TRP A 288 -13.96 -17.92 43.46
N ARG A 289 -14.41 -18.43 44.61
CA ARG A 289 -14.95 -19.82 44.73
C ARG A 289 -16.46 -19.90 44.98
N THR A 290 -17.20 -18.80 45.17
CA THR A 290 -18.63 -18.82 45.55
C THR A 290 -19.48 -17.77 44.81
N SER A 291 -20.71 -18.13 44.43
CA SER A 291 -21.64 -17.27 43.66
C SER A 291 -22.23 -16.09 44.42
N ALA A 292 -21.96 -15.97 45.73
CA ALA A 292 -22.46 -14.86 46.53
C ALA A 292 -21.59 -13.60 46.45
N GLY A 293 -20.38 -13.63 45.84
CA GLY A 293 -19.50 -12.44 45.75
C GLY A 293 -19.61 -11.59 44.49
N ARG A 294 -20.80 -11.46 43.88
CA ARG A 294 -21.02 -10.63 42.69
C ARG A 294 -20.81 -9.15 43.01
N VAL A 295 -20.15 -8.41 42.11
CA VAL A 295 -20.05 -6.94 42.19
C VAL A 295 -20.81 -6.33 41.01
N THR A 296 -21.72 -5.40 41.26
CA THR A 296 -22.47 -4.69 40.22
C THR A 296 -22.21 -3.20 40.33
N CYS A 297 -21.94 -2.55 39.20
CA CYS A 297 -21.73 -1.11 39.08
C CYS A 297 -22.92 -0.48 38.34
N TRP A 298 -23.52 0.52 38.98
CA TRP A 298 -24.64 1.32 38.51
C TRP A 298 -24.28 2.80 38.69
N SER A 299 -23.59 3.38 37.71
CA SER A 299 -22.98 4.68 37.91
C SER A 299 -23.93 5.85 37.65
N GLY A 300 -25.01 5.66 36.89
CA GLY A 300 -26.08 6.65 36.79
C GLY A 300 -25.88 7.67 35.68
N ASN A 301 -25.83 8.96 36.01
CA ASN A 301 -25.72 10.04 35.02
C ASN A 301 -24.30 10.61 34.98
N GLY A 302 -23.57 10.40 33.90
CA GLY A 302 -22.25 10.98 33.74
C GLY A 302 -21.48 10.32 32.60
N TYR A 303 -20.17 10.46 32.63
CA TYR A 303 -19.23 9.66 31.87
C TYR A 303 -18.51 8.68 32.79
N ASP A 304 -19.10 7.52 32.95
CA ASP A 304 -18.79 6.58 34.01
C ASP A 304 -17.86 5.47 33.56
N LYS A 305 -17.02 5.02 34.51
CA LYS A 305 -15.95 4.07 34.24
C LYS A 305 -15.92 2.94 35.25
N ALA A 306 -15.80 1.72 34.76
CA ALA A 306 -15.61 0.55 35.60
C ALA A 306 -14.23 -0.10 35.37
N TYR A 307 -13.49 -0.34 36.44
CA TYR A 307 -12.12 -0.85 36.41
C TYR A 307 -11.99 -2.19 37.15
N ILE A 308 -11.27 -3.10 36.53
CA ILE A 308 -10.88 -4.39 37.11
C ILE A 308 -9.36 -4.45 37.10
N TYR A 309 -8.78 -4.57 38.28
CA TYR A 309 -7.34 -4.58 38.47
C TYR A 309 -6.85 -5.98 38.83
N ASP A 310 -6.07 -6.58 37.93
CA ASP A 310 -5.32 -7.80 38.21
C ASP A 310 -3.87 -7.56 38.65
N VAL A 311 -3.48 -6.29 38.80
CA VAL A 311 -2.16 -5.93 39.31
C VAL A 311 -1.96 -6.52 40.72
N GLY A 312 -1.07 -7.51 40.82
CA GLY A 312 -0.80 -8.26 42.04
C GLY A 312 -1.25 -9.72 42.04
N ALA A 313 -1.88 -10.23 40.98
CA ALA A 313 -1.99 -11.68 40.79
C ALA A 313 -0.60 -12.35 40.79
N THR A 314 -0.54 -13.60 41.23
CA THR A 314 0.72 -14.39 41.32
C THR A 314 0.81 -15.48 40.27
N GLU A 315 -0.17 -15.57 39.38
CA GLU A 315 -0.28 -16.52 38.29
C GLU A 315 -1.08 -15.92 37.13
N SER A 316 -0.97 -16.53 35.95
CA SER A 316 -1.77 -16.19 34.76
C SER A 316 -3.25 -16.50 34.97
N ARG A 317 -4.13 -15.67 34.41
CA ARG A 317 -5.59 -15.78 34.49
C ARG A 317 -6.24 -15.71 33.11
N ASP A 318 -7.40 -16.35 33.05
CA ASP A 318 -8.29 -16.29 31.89
C ASP A 318 -9.46 -15.36 32.21
N TYR A 319 -9.76 -14.41 31.32
CA TYR A 319 -10.89 -13.49 31.45
C TYR A 319 -11.90 -13.70 30.31
N ASN A 320 -13.19 -13.60 30.61
CA ASN A 320 -14.24 -13.50 29.61
C ASN A 320 -14.89 -12.12 29.69
N PHE A 321 -14.88 -11.41 28.56
CA PHE A 321 -15.74 -10.25 28.30
C PHE A 321 -17.06 -10.74 27.70
N ASN A 322 -18.17 -10.43 28.39
CA ASN A 322 -19.54 -10.68 27.94
C ASN A 322 -19.80 -12.12 27.43
N GLY A 323 -19.60 -13.12 28.28
CA GLY A 323 -19.82 -14.54 27.95
C GLY A 323 -21.26 -15.01 28.20
N GLY A 324 -22.20 -14.75 27.29
CA GLY A 324 -23.56 -15.33 27.28
C GLY A 324 -24.49 -14.98 28.47
N SER A 325 -23.97 -14.27 29.47
CA SER A 325 -24.65 -13.94 30.73
C SER A 325 -24.97 -12.45 30.87
N GLY A 326 -24.84 -11.66 29.79
CA GLY A 326 -25.07 -10.20 29.73
C GLY A 326 -23.78 -9.35 29.72
N PRO A 327 -23.87 -8.02 29.97
CA PRO A 327 -22.72 -7.13 30.10
C PRO A 327 -21.90 -7.40 31.38
N GLY A 328 -20.59 -7.55 31.27
CA GLY A 328 -19.68 -7.77 32.38
C GLY A 328 -18.38 -8.48 32.00
N VAL A 329 -17.44 -8.48 32.95
CA VAL A 329 -16.16 -9.18 32.84
C VAL A 329 -16.04 -10.16 33.99
N GLU A 330 -15.66 -11.39 33.68
CA GLU A 330 -15.46 -12.45 34.66
C GLU A 330 -14.11 -13.13 34.46
N ILE A 331 -13.59 -13.74 35.53
CA ILE A 331 -12.48 -14.69 35.41
C ILE A 331 -13.09 -16.04 34.98
N ALA A 332 -12.54 -16.67 33.96
CA ALA A 332 -13.06 -17.93 33.43
C ALA A 332 -13.02 -19.02 34.52
N GLY A 333 -14.13 -19.75 34.67
CA GLY A 333 -14.29 -20.77 35.70
C GLY A 333 -14.55 -20.23 37.11
N SER A 334 -14.66 -18.90 37.26
CA SER A 334 -15.04 -18.25 38.51
C SER A 334 -16.51 -17.80 38.47
N PRO A 335 -17.22 -17.83 39.62
CA PRO A 335 -18.59 -17.32 39.74
C PRO A 335 -18.68 -15.80 40.00
N HIS A 336 -17.55 -15.09 40.16
CA HIS A 336 -17.57 -13.62 40.33
C HIS A 336 -17.33 -12.92 39.01
N ARG A 337 -18.10 -11.86 38.83
CA ARG A 337 -18.19 -11.06 37.63
C ARG A 337 -18.44 -9.63 38.04
N LEU A 338 -17.71 -8.70 37.44
CA LEU A 338 -18.15 -7.32 37.40
C LEU A 338 -19.32 -7.27 36.42
N VAL A 339 -20.50 -6.94 36.93
CA VAL A 339 -21.63 -6.58 36.07
C VAL A 339 -21.72 -5.06 36.06
N TYR A 340 -21.89 -4.49 34.88
CA TYR A 340 -22.18 -3.08 34.71
C TYR A 340 -23.47 -2.96 33.90
N ASP A 341 -24.23 -1.89 34.11
CA ASP A 341 -25.43 -1.63 33.32
C ASP A 341 -25.14 -0.68 32.15
N GLN A 342 -26.19 -0.07 31.59
CA GLN A 342 -26.07 0.83 30.45
C GLN A 342 -25.54 2.22 30.81
N SER A 343 -25.45 2.56 32.09
CA SER A 343 -24.87 3.83 32.54
C SER A 343 -23.35 3.85 32.51
N VAL A 344 -22.68 2.71 32.27
CA VAL A 344 -21.22 2.67 32.19
C VAL A 344 -20.75 2.81 30.73
N GLU A 345 -20.09 3.92 30.43
CA GLU A 345 -19.52 4.24 29.12
C GLU A 345 -18.19 3.55 28.86
N GLU A 346 -17.34 3.36 29.88
CA GLU A 346 -16.05 2.67 29.72
C GLU A 346 -15.88 1.51 30.71
N VAL A 347 -15.39 0.38 30.22
CA VAL A 347 -14.97 -0.75 31.06
C VAL A 347 -13.51 -1.09 30.79
N HIS A 348 -12.70 -1.12 31.83
CA HIS A 348 -11.26 -1.36 31.79
C HIS A 348 -10.89 -2.64 32.54
N LEU A 349 -10.37 -3.62 31.82
CA LEU A 349 -9.61 -4.72 32.41
C LEU A 349 -8.13 -4.33 32.38
N ILE A 350 -7.50 -4.27 33.55
CA ILE A 350 -6.06 -4.06 33.70
C ILE A 350 -5.45 -5.40 34.10
N THR A 351 -4.75 -6.06 33.17
CA THR A 351 -4.15 -7.38 33.38
C THR A 351 -2.91 -7.29 34.28
N GLY A 352 -2.36 -8.43 34.70
CA GLY A 352 -1.29 -8.53 35.70
C GLY A 352 0.12 -8.38 35.11
N ASN A 353 1.10 -9.08 35.70
CA ASN A 353 2.46 -9.21 35.16
C ASN A 353 2.69 -10.57 34.46
N TYR A 354 1.68 -11.43 34.45
CA TYR A 354 1.74 -12.78 33.92
C TYR A 354 1.06 -12.81 32.56
N ALA A 355 1.36 -13.81 31.73
CA ALA A 355 0.76 -13.94 30.41
C ALA A 355 -0.70 -14.39 30.52
N ASP A 356 -1.63 -13.45 30.54
CA ASP A 356 -3.06 -13.69 30.70
C ASP A 356 -3.72 -14.05 29.37
N ARG A 357 -4.91 -14.66 29.43
CA ARG A 357 -5.77 -14.85 28.25
C ARG A 357 -7.05 -14.07 28.43
N VAL A 358 -7.44 -13.30 27.43
CA VAL A 358 -8.69 -12.52 27.47
C VAL A 358 -9.55 -12.90 26.27
N PHE A 359 -10.73 -13.43 26.52
CA PHE A 359 -11.72 -13.78 25.50
C PHE A 359 -12.80 -12.71 25.44
N VAL A 360 -12.87 -11.99 24.34
CA VAL A 360 -13.85 -10.93 24.06
C VAL A 360 -14.89 -11.47 23.10
N TRP A 361 -15.96 -12.02 23.67
CA TRP A 361 -17.01 -12.69 22.91
C TRP A 361 -17.93 -11.67 22.20
N ASP A 362 -18.37 -10.64 22.94
CA ASP A 362 -19.18 -9.55 22.40
C ASP A 362 -18.90 -8.23 23.12
N THR A 363 -19.33 -7.11 22.52
CA THR A 363 -19.27 -5.78 23.16
C THR A 363 -20.61 -5.05 23.07
N ASN A 364 -20.96 -4.31 24.12
CA ASN A 364 -22.17 -3.48 24.15
C ASN A 364 -21.98 -2.23 23.28
N SER A 365 -22.95 -1.90 22.42
CA SER A 365 -22.87 -0.76 21.49
C SER A 365 -22.67 0.60 22.15
N THR A 366 -23.02 0.76 23.43
CA THR A 366 -22.86 2.02 24.16
C THR A 366 -21.60 2.09 25.01
N THR A 367 -20.92 0.95 25.23
CA THR A 367 -19.77 0.86 26.13
C THR A 367 -18.49 0.65 25.33
N HIS A 368 -17.44 1.41 25.63
CA HIS A 368 -16.09 1.19 25.15
C HIS A 368 -15.37 0.21 26.07
N ALA A 369 -15.00 -0.96 25.55
CA ALA A 369 -14.24 -1.97 26.28
C ALA A 369 -12.74 -1.81 26.06
N PHE A 370 -11.98 -1.79 27.16
CA PHE A 370 -10.53 -1.72 27.18
C PHE A 370 -9.92 -2.96 27.83
N VAL A 371 -8.90 -3.51 27.18
CA VAL A 371 -7.98 -4.48 27.76
C VAL A 371 -6.61 -3.82 27.81
N ASN A 372 -6.20 -3.43 29.01
CA ASN A 372 -5.00 -2.67 29.28
C ASN A 372 -3.92 -3.59 29.86
N ASN A 373 -2.88 -3.87 29.07
CA ASN A 373 -1.80 -4.74 29.50
C ASN A 373 -0.82 -4.02 30.43
N ALA A 374 -0.82 -4.38 31.71
CA ALA A 374 0.10 -3.83 32.71
C ALA A 374 1.50 -4.47 32.68
N GLY A 375 1.61 -5.72 32.22
CA GLY A 375 2.82 -6.52 32.17
C GLY A 375 2.55 -7.95 31.69
N GLY A 376 3.59 -8.69 31.30
CA GLY A 376 3.43 -10.02 30.70
C GLY A 376 3.16 -9.95 29.19
N HIS A 377 3.03 -11.13 28.56
CA HIS A 377 2.72 -11.26 27.13
C HIS A 377 1.32 -11.88 26.95
N ASP A 378 0.30 -11.03 26.98
CA ASP A 378 -1.10 -11.44 27.05
C ASP A 378 -1.65 -11.87 25.69
N ASN A 379 -2.54 -12.86 25.68
CA ASN A 379 -3.23 -13.31 24.47
C ASN A 379 -4.70 -12.89 24.52
N ILE A 380 -5.09 -11.97 23.66
CA ILE A 380 -6.45 -11.43 23.55
C ILE A 380 -7.13 -12.05 22.33
N PHE A 381 -8.21 -12.77 22.53
CA PHE A 381 -9.02 -13.41 21.50
C PHE A 381 -10.33 -12.63 21.33
N VAL A 382 -10.61 -12.16 20.13
CA VAL A 382 -11.80 -11.34 19.83
C VAL A 382 -12.69 -12.07 18.83
N GLY A 383 -13.97 -12.13 19.17
CA GLY A 383 -15.03 -12.74 18.36
C GLY A 383 -15.68 -13.93 19.05
N ASN A 384 -16.89 -14.24 18.61
CA ASN A 384 -17.69 -15.36 19.10
C ASN A 384 -17.95 -16.35 17.97
N ALA A 385 -17.73 -17.65 18.23
CA ALA A 385 -17.85 -18.70 17.23
C ALA A 385 -17.13 -18.37 15.90
N TYR A 386 -15.91 -17.81 16.01
CA TYR A 386 -15.06 -17.41 14.87
C TYR A 386 -15.66 -16.29 14.00
N ARG A 387 -16.41 -15.38 14.63
CA ARG A 387 -17.04 -14.21 13.99
C ARG A 387 -16.83 -12.94 14.80
N LEU A 388 -16.59 -11.83 14.11
CA LEU A 388 -16.44 -10.51 14.74
C LEU A 388 -17.75 -9.70 14.80
N GLN A 389 -18.87 -10.24 14.31
CA GLN A 389 -20.14 -9.50 14.17
C GLN A 389 -20.82 -9.15 15.51
N ASP A 390 -20.39 -9.75 16.62
CA ASP A 390 -20.90 -9.43 17.94
C ASP A 390 -20.08 -8.33 18.66
N ILE A 391 -19.04 -7.81 18.02
CA ILE A 391 -18.30 -6.63 18.50
C ILE A 391 -19.03 -5.36 18.04
N ARG A 392 -20.00 -4.91 18.84
CA ARG A 392 -20.93 -3.80 18.51
C ARG A 392 -20.55 -2.46 19.15
N GLY A 393 -19.80 -2.49 20.24
CA GLY A 393 -19.14 -1.34 20.86
C GLY A 393 -17.66 -1.28 20.54
N ARG A 394 -17.04 -0.11 20.72
CA ARG A 394 -15.60 0.08 20.49
C ARG A 394 -14.81 -0.84 21.40
N PHE A 395 -13.74 -1.42 20.86
CA PHE A 395 -12.82 -2.26 21.61
C PHE A 395 -11.38 -1.76 21.42
N THR A 396 -10.65 -1.62 22.52
CA THR A 396 -9.26 -1.15 22.50
C THR A 396 -8.37 -2.06 23.34
N VAL A 397 -7.28 -2.52 22.75
CA VAL A 397 -6.15 -3.11 23.49
C VAL A 397 -5.11 -2.03 23.73
N GLY A 398 -4.86 -1.69 24.98
CA GLY A 398 -3.98 -0.60 25.33
C GLY A 398 -3.12 -0.92 26.53
N PHE A 399 -2.77 0.15 27.23
CA PHE A 399 -2.00 0.10 28.45
C PHE A 399 -2.53 1.14 29.42
N PRO A 400 -2.40 0.92 30.73
CA PRO A 400 -2.82 1.91 31.71
C PRO A 400 -1.97 3.17 31.59
N GLU A 401 -2.57 4.35 31.73
CA GLU A 401 -1.85 5.65 31.69
C GLU A 401 -0.75 5.74 32.75
N ASP A 402 -0.89 5.02 33.87
CA ASP A 402 -0.02 5.09 35.05
C ASP A 402 1.14 4.07 35.06
N ILE A 403 1.34 3.28 33.98
CA ILE A 403 2.36 2.23 33.94
C ILE A 403 3.51 2.57 32.98
N ALA A 404 4.71 2.70 33.55
CA ALA A 404 5.91 3.15 32.84
C ALA A 404 6.44 2.17 31.77
N THR A 405 6.18 0.87 31.91
CA THR A 405 6.63 -0.17 30.96
C THR A 405 5.53 -1.21 30.73
N PRO A 406 4.59 -0.95 29.82
CA PRO A 406 3.50 -1.88 29.53
C PRO A 406 4.00 -3.18 28.90
N GLY A 407 3.27 -4.28 29.13
CA GLY A 407 3.53 -5.58 28.51
C GLY A 407 3.27 -5.61 27.00
N ALA A 408 3.80 -6.64 26.35
CA ALA A 408 3.52 -6.95 24.94
C ALA A 408 2.25 -7.80 24.83
N PHE A 409 1.61 -7.88 23.67
CA PHE A 409 0.39 -8.68 23.52
C PHE A 409 0.32 -9.39 22.17
N SER A 410 -0.50 -10.44 22.13
CA SER A 410 -0.99 -11.08 20.92
C SER A 410 -2.49 -10.87 20.81
N LEU A 411 -2.94 -10.13 19.80
CA LEU A 411 -4.34 -9.85 19.52
C LEU A 411 -4.81 -10.75 18.37
N HIS A 412 -5.75 -11.63 18.64
CA HIS A 412 -6.32 -12.57 17.69
C HIS A 412 -7.73 -12.15 17.30
N LEU A 413 -7.89 -11.63 16.09
CA LEU A 413 -9.16 -11.25 15.48
C LEU A 413 -9.60 -12.38 14.55
N ASN A 414 -10.65 -13.11 14.93
CA ASN A 414 -11.08 -14.27 14.15
C ASN A 414 -12.45 -14.06 13.52
N ASP A 415 -12.46 -13.83 12.20
CA ASP A 415 -13.67 -13.72 11.38
C ASP A 415 -13.82 -14.89 10.40
N GLY A 416 -13.16 -16.03 10.67
CA GLY A 416 -13.07 -17.17 9.77
C GLY A 416 -14.40 -17.82 9.39
N ALA A 417 -15.42 -17.72 10.25
CA ALA A 417 -16.77 -18.25 9.97
C ALA A 417 -17.72 -17.21 9.37
N ASN A 418 -17.23 -16.03 8.97
CA ASN A 418 -18.01 -15.01 8.28
C ASN A 418 -18.13 -15.33 6.78
N LEU A 419 -19.36 -15.31 6.27
CA LEU A 419 -19.67 -15.57 4.86
C LEU A 419 -19.94 -14.29 4.06
N ASN A 420 -19.91 -13.12 4.69
CA ASN A 420 -20.37 -11.87 4.07
C ASN A 420 -19.28 -11.08 3.31
N SER A 421 -18.06 -11.64 3.13
CA SER A 421 -16.97 -10.96 2.39
C SER A 421 -16.69 -9.54 2.90
N PRO A 422 -16.22 -9.36 4.15
CA PRO A 422 -16.07 -8.02 4.73
C PRO A 422 -14.98 -7.21 4.01
N ASN A 423 -15.26 -5.92 3.78
CA ASN A 423 -14.25 -4.93 3.40
C ASN A 423 -13.60 -4.42 4.69
N ALA A 424 -12.37 -4.85 4.98
CA ALA A 424 -11.66 -4.44 6.18
C ALA A 424 -10.58 -3.40 5.86
N THR A 425 -10.46 -2.37 6.69
CA THR A 425 -9.39 -1.37 6.57
C THR A 425 -8.61 -1.27 7.86
N VAL A 426 -7.31 -1.55 7.79
CA VAL A 426 -6.31 -1.32 8.83
C VAL A 426 -5.68 0.05 8.60
N ALA A 427 -5.84 0.96 9.56
CA ALA A 427 -5.35 2.33 9.47
C ALA A 427 -4.96 2.85 10.87
N THR A 428 -4.53 4.11 10.95
CA THR A 428 -4.31 4.79 12.24
C THR A 428 -5.60 4.75 13.06
N GLY A 429 -5.49 4.32 14.32
CA GLY A 429 -6.62 4.22 15.24
C GLY A 429 -7.07 5.59 15.77
N ASN A 430 -7.79 5.58 16.90
CA ASN A 430 -8.31 6.81 17.52
C ASN A 430 -7.22 7.71 18.11
N TRP A 431 -6.03 7.17 18.35
CA TRP A 431 -4.88 7.87 18.92
C TRP A 431 -3.70 7.83 17.93
N SER A 432 -2.82 8.83 18.00
CA SER A 432 -1.64 8.94 17.13
C SER A 432 -0.76 7.69 17.14
N ASP A 433 -0.71 7.03 18.30
CA ASP A 433 0.16 5.88 18.56
C ASP A 433 -0.64 4.57 18.58
N SER A 434 -1.77 4.54 17.87
CA SER A 434 -2.62 3.35 17.74
C SER A 434 -2.85 2.97 16.29
N THR A 435 -3.03 1.69 16.04
CA THR A 435 -3.56 1.12 14.80
C THR A 435 -4.96 0.59 15.09
N GLY A 436 -5.84 0.56 14.10
CA GLY A 436 -7.15 -0.04 14.25
C GLY A 436 -7.65 -0.64 12.94
N ILE A 437 -8.60 -1.56 13.08
CA ILE A 437 -9.29 -2.21 11.98
C ILE A 437 -10.77 -1.84 12.00
N THR A 438 -11.26 -1.39 10.86
CA THR A 438 -12.68 -1.09 10.60
C THR A 438 -13.23 -2.02 9.54
N GLY A 439 -14.55 -2.20 9.51
CA GLY A 439 -15.24 -3.01 8.50
C GLY A 439 -15.17 -4.53 8.70
N ALA A 440 -14.15 -5.04 9.42
CA ALA A 440 -14.10 -6.42 9.89
C ALA A 440 -15.16 -6.73 10.98
N ALA A 441 -15.52 -5.73 11.78
CA ALA A 441 -16.54 -5.79 12.82
C ALA A 441 -17.50 -4.58 12.71
N PRO A 442 -18.71 -4.63 13.32
CA PRO A 442 -19.63 -3.48 13.36
C PRO A 442 -19.04 -2.23 14.01
N ALA A 443 -18.16 -2.40 15.00
CA ALA A 443 -17.44 -1.33 15.68
C ALA A 443 -15.93 -1.39 15.44
N LEU A 444 -15.25 -0.28 15.71
CA LEU A 444 -13.79 -0.19 15.64
C LEU A 444 -13.13 -1.10 16.68
N ILE A 445 -12.19 -1.92 16.22
CA ILE A 445 -11.22 -2.62 17.07
C ILE A 445 -9.88 -1.91 16.89
N SER A 446 -9.26 -1.49 17.98
CA SER A 446 -8.00 -0.72 17.97
C SER A 446 -7.00 -1.27 18.96
N TRP A 447 -5.72 -1.00 18.72
CA TRP A 447 -4.65 -1.37 19.61
C TRP A 447 -3.54 -0.33 19.59
N PHE A 448 -2.88 -0.15 20.73
CA PHE A 448 -1.70 0.71 20.81
C PHE A 448 -0.48 0.04 20.20
N ASN A 449 0.35 0.86 19.54
CA ASN A 449 1.48 0.39 18.74
C ASN A 449 2.68 0.01 19.62
N ARG A 450 3.11 -1.26 19.53
CA ARG A 450 4.27 -1.81 20.25
C ARG A 450 5.07 -2.75 19.32
N PRO A 451 6.40 -2.59 19.21
CA PRO A 451 7.23 -3.40 18.30
C PRO A 451 7.23 -4.91 18.62
N ASP A 452 6.98 -5.25 19.88
CA ASP A 452 6.98 -6.60 20.45
C ASP A 452 5.58 -7.22 20.53
N SER A 453 4.54 -6.52 20.05
CA SER A 453 3.17 -7.04 19.96
C SER A 453 2.84 -7.59 18.58
N PHE A 454 1.95 -8.58 18.55
CA PHE A 454 1.49 -9.28 17.36
C PHE A 454 -0.02 -9.15 17.21
N VAL A 455 -0.48 -8.92 15.98
CA VAL A 455 -1.88 -8.90 15.61
C VAL A 455 -2.11 -9.95 14.55
N TYR A 456 -3.06 -10.84 14.81
CA TYR A 456 -3.46 -11.91 13.92
C TYR A 456 -4.88 -11.62 13.46
N TYR A 457 -5.12 -11.47 12.17
CA TYR A 457 -6.47 -11.31 11.62
C TYR A 457 -6.79 -12.43 10.64
N THR A 458 -7.83 -13.21 10.94
CA THR A 458 -8.33 -14.32 10.11
C THR A 458 -9.58 -13.89 9.37
N THR A 459 -9.55 -13.93 8.04
CA THR A 459 -10.68 -13.59 7.16
C THR A 459 -11.59 -14.79 6.92
N GLY A 460 -12.80 -14.52 6.45
CA GLY A 460 -13.85 -15.52 6.18
C GLY A 460 -13.58 -16.44 4.98
N GLU A 461 -14.53 -17.33 4.69
CA GLU A 461 -14.43 -18.31 3.58
C GLU A 461 -14.64 -17.69 2.18
N ASN A 462 -15.32 -16.55 2.12
CA ASN A 462 -15.57 -15.82 0.89
C ASN A 462 -14.57 -14.66 0.74
N ARG A 463 -14.39 -14.24 -0.51
CA ARG A 463 -13.43 -13.20 -0.91
C ARG A 463 -13.59 -11.92 -0.11
N SER A 464 -12.57 -11.52 0.65
CA SER A 464 -12.54 -10.28 1.42
C SER A 464 -11.62 -9.26 0.74
N ASP A 465 -11.97 -7.98 0.77
CA ASP A 465 -11.08 -6.89 0.34
C ASP A 465 -10.48 -6.22 1.59
N ILE A 466 -9.16 -6.34 1.77
CA ILE A 466 -8.43 -5.87 2.94
C ILE A 466 -7.51 -4.73 2.51
N LYS A 467 -7.66 -3.56 3.12
CA LYS A 467 -6.79 -2.40 2.91
C LYS A 467 -5.91 -2.19 4.14
N ILE A 468 -4.63 -1.95 3.94
CA ILE A 468 -3.66 -1.69 5.00
C ILE A 468 -2.98 -0.36 4.69
N GLU A 469 -3.55 0.72 5.22
CA GLU A 469 -3.09 2.10 4.99
C GLU A 469 -2.05 2.54 6.02
N ALA A 470 -2.04 1.92 7.21
CA ALA A 470 -1.03 2.13 8.23
C ALA A 470 -0.90 0.88 9.11
N ASN A 471 0.32 0.51 9.47
CA ASN A 471 0.59 -0.56 10.41
C ASN A 471 1.95 -0.33 11.09
N PHE A 472 1.97 -0.39 12.42
CA PHE A 472 3.17 -0.12 13.23
C PHE A 472 3.55 -1.30 14.13
N THR A 473 2.76 -2.38 14.11
CA THR A 473 2.96 -3.62 14.88
C THR A 473 3.12 -4.80 13.93
N TRP A 474 3.53 -5.98 14.40
CA TRP A 474 3.48 -7.17 13.55
C TRP A 474 2.02 -7.50 13.21
N LEU A 475 1.68 -7.51 11.92
CA LEU A 475 0.36 -7.88 11.43
C LEU A 475 0.47 -9.16 10.59
N LYS A 476 -0.22 -10.20 11.03
CA LYS A 476 -0.29 -11.48 10.36
C LYS A 476 -1.72 -11.77 9.91
N LEU A 477 -1.88 -12.03 8.63
CA LEU A 477 -3.16 -12.25 8.00
C LEU A 477 -3.31 -13.71 7.60
N PHE A 478 -4.44 -14.29 7.97
CA PHE A 478 -4.82 -15.65 7.62
C PHE A 478 -6.08 -15.62 6.78
N SER A 479 -6.14 -16.47 5.75
CA SER A 479 -7.34 -16.64 4.94
C SER A 479 -8.02 -17.98 5.21
N SER A 480 -9.32 -17.97 5.50
CA SER A 480 -10.13 -19.19 5.56
C SER A 480 -10.65 -19.63 4.18
N GLY A 481 -10.51 -18.79 3.14
CA GLY A 481 -10.93 -19.07 1.77
C GLY A 481 -11.03 -17.82 0.88
N GLY A 482 -11.65 -17.96 -0.30
CA GLY A 482 -12.17 -16.79 -1.02
C GLY A 482 -11.24 -16.02 -1.99
N ASN A 483 -9.94 -16.32 -2.08
CA ASN A 483 -8.98 -15.52 -2.88
C ASN A 483 -9.06 -14.02 -2.53
N ASP A 484 -8.81 -13.71 -1.25
CA ASP A 484 -8.84 -12.34 -0.71
C ASP A 484 -7.99 -11.36 -1.54
N ARG A 485 -8.45 -10.10 -1.65
CA ARG A 485 -7.61 -9.02 -2.15
C ARG A 485 -7.03 -8.24 -1.00
N ILE A 486 -5.74 -7.98 -1.09
CA ILE A 486 -5.01 -7.21 -0.10
C ILE A 486 -4.38 -6.02 -0.81
N ARG A 487 -4.67 -4.80 -0.36
CA ARG A 487 -3.98 -3.60 -0.80
C ARG A 487 -3.20 -3.00 0.36
N ILE A 488 -1.88 -2.87 0.21
CA ILE A 488 -0.98 -2.24 1.16
C ILE A 488 -0.61 -0.87 0.61
N GLY A 489 -0.73 0.17 1.44
CA GLY A 489 -0.62 1.56 1.00
C GLY A 489 -1.97 2.15 0.62
N GLY A 490 -1.96 3.31 -0.05
CA GLY A 490 -3.16 4.07 -0.40
C GLY A 490 -2.90 5.58 -0.37
N PRO A 491 -3.77 6.41 0.23
CA PRO A 491 -3.64 7.87 0.16
C PRO A 491 -2.36 8.44 0.83
N PHE A 492 -1.65 7.63 1.61
CA PHE A 492 -0.40 7.99 2.29
C PHE A 492 0.82 7.19 1.79
N GLY A 493 0.69 6.44 0.69
CA GLY A 493 1.75 5.57 0.18
C GLY A 493 2.14 4.49 1.19
N LEU A 494 3.42 4.11 1.21
CA LEU A 494 3.93 3.03 2.08
C LEU A 494 4.67 3.53 3.34
N ASP A 495 4.76 4.84 3.58
CA ASP A 495 5.54 5.42 4.71
C ASP A 495 5.01 5.05 6.09
N ARG A 496 3.72 4.71 6.18
CA ARG A 496 3.07 4.31 7.45
C ARG A 496 3.11 2.81 7.71
N ILE A 497 3.84 2.05 6.90
CA ILE A 497 4.02 0.61 7.05
C ILE A 497 5.37 0.37 7.74
N THR A 498 5.38 0.57 9.05
CA THR A 498 6.58 0.45 9.91
C THR A 498 6.59 -0.81 10.77
N GLY A 499 5.46 -1.51 10.85
CA GLY A 499 5.34 -2.86 11.41
C GLY A 499 5.32 -3.91 10.29
N PRO A 500 6.00 -5.06 10.45
CA PRO A 500 6.00 -6.12 9.45
C PRO A 500 4.60 -6.66 9.16
N ILE A 501 4.37 -7.06 7.91
CA ILE A 501 3.11 -7.67 7.45
C ILE A 501 3.40 -9.05 6.88
N SER A 502 2.68 -10.08 7.32
CA SER A 502 2.75 -11.44 6.77
C SER A 502 1.39 -11.93 6.31
N PHE A 503 1.36 -12.68 5.21
CA PHE A 503 0.18 -13.35 4.69
C PHE A 503 0.43 -14.86 4.64
N ASP A 504 -0.41 -15.59 5.35
CA ASP A 504 -0.30 -17.04 5.53
C ASP A 504 -1.61 -17.70 5.11
N ASN A 505 -1.51 -18.77 4.30
CA ASN A 505 -2.65 -19.51 3.76
C ASN A 505 -3.61 -18.68 2.86
N GLY A 506 -4.26 -19.37 1.93
CA GLY A 506 -5.04 -18.74 0.86
C GLY A 506 -4.13 -18.19 -0.24
N ASN A 507 -4.66 -18.08 -1.46
CA ASN A 507 -3.92 -17.53 -2.60
C ASN A 507 -4.43 -16.11 -2.87
N PRO A 508 -3.99 -15.09 -2.10
CA PRO A 508 -4.53 -13.75 -2.25
C PRO A 508 -4.05 -13.06 -3.54
N GLU A 509 -4.77 -12.03 -3.96
CA GLU A 509 -4.28 -11.00 -4.87
C GLU A 509 -3.68 -9.87 -4.02
N ILE A 510 -2.37 -9.63 -4.12
CA ILE A 510 -1.67 -8.61 -3.32
C ILE A 510 -1.37 -7.41 -4.21
N THR A 511 -1.77 -6.22 -3.78
CA THR A 511 -1.38 -4.93 -4.37
C THR A 511 -0.56 -4.15 -3.36
N ILE A 512 0.65 -3.74 -3.75
CA ILE A 512 1.52 -2.84 -2.99
C ILE A 512 1.53 -1.51 -3.73
N ASP A 513 1.04 -0.47 -3.07
CA ASP A 513 0.69 0.80 -3.71
C ASP A 513 1.54 1.94 -3.17
N ASP A 514 2.57 2.30 -3.95
CA ASP A 514 3.44 3.45 -3.71
C ASP A 514 3.15 4.62 -4.67
N SER A 515 2.03 4.57 -5.39
CA SER A 515 1.70 5.49 -6.50
C SER A 515 1.65 6.99 -6.13
N VAL A 516 1.57 7.31 -4.83
CA VAL A 516 1.50 8.69 -4.32
C VAL A 516 2.82 9.20 -3.74
N GLN A 517 3.85 8.35 -3.65
CA GLN A 517 5.12 8.69 -3.01
C GLN A 517 6.02 9.50 -3.95
N LEU A 518 6.55 10.61 -3.44
CA LEU A 518 7.44 11.50 -4.22
C LEU A 518 8.93 11.12 -4.12
N GLY A 519 9.30 10.39 -3.08
CA GLY A 519 10.67 9.96 -2.84
C GLY A 519 10.88 8.54 -3.37
N GLY A 520 11.89 8.36 -4.22
CA GLY A 520 12.23 7.06 -4.75
C GLY A 520 12.67 6.06 -3.68
N ARG A 521 12.32 4.79 -3.88
CA ARG A 521 12.58 3.66 -3.00
C ARG A 521 13.45 2.64 -3.70
N LYS A 522 14.31 1.99 -2.93
CA LYS A 522 15.11 0.86 -3.41
C LYS A 522 14.64 -0.38 -2.70
N ASN A 523 14.15 -1.33 -3.46
CA ASN A 523 13.65 -2.55 -2.87
C ASN A 523 14.57 -3.74 -3.11
N ARG A 524 14.21 -4.84 -2.46
CA ARG A 524 14.78 -6.15 -2.71
C ARG A 524 13.71 -7.21 -2.50
N VAL A 525 13.42 -7.98 -3.55
CA VAL A 525 12.55 -9.16 -3.50
C VAL A 525 13.43 -10.40 -3.36
N ILE A 526 13.27 -11.15 -2.27
CA ILE A 526 14.06 -12.35 -1.94
C ILE A 526 13.18 -13.47 -1.41
N GLN A 527 13.61 -14.72 -1.59
CA GLN A 527 13.04 -15.85 -0.87
C GLN A 527 13.64 -15.93 0.55
N VAL A 528 12.80 -16.25 1.52
CA VAL A 528 13.15 -16.45 2.92
C VAL A 528 12.62 -17.81 3.35
N ASN A 529 13.53 -18.71 3.74
CA ASN A 529 13.18 -20.04 4.22
C ASN A 529 13.15 -20.01 5.76
N ASP A 530 11.99 -20.27 6.36
CA ASP A 530 11.87 -20.52 7.80
C ASP A 530 11.36 -21.94 8.01
N HIS A 531 12.28 -22.82 8.45
CA HIS A 531 12.20 -24.22 8.93
C HIS A 531 11.11 -25.22 8.45
N LEU A 532 9.97 -24.80 7.92
CA LEU A 532 8.89 -25.58 7.29
C LEU A 532 8.17 -24.84 6.13
N ASP A 533 8.33 -23.53 5.99
CA ASP A 533 7.60 -22.68 5.04
C ASP A 533 8.54 -21.83 4.16
N VAL A 534 8.15 -21.64 2.90
CA VAL A 534 8.82 -20.76 1.95
C VAL A 534 8.03 -19.46 1.81
N TYR A 535 8.60 -18.35 2.27
CA TYR A 535 8.06 -17.01 2.07
C TYR A 535 8.88 -16.28 1.01
N GLN A 536 8.24 -15.43 0.22
CA GLN A 536 8.88 -14.34 -0.49
C GLN A 536 8.70 -13.06 0.32
N ALA A 537 9.76 -12.26 0.41
CA ALA A 537 9.80 -11.03 1.18
C ALA A 537 10.18 -9.85 0.28
N ILE A 538 9.43 -8.76 0.40
CA ILE A 538 9.74 -7.47 -0.22
C ILE A 538 10.28 -6.54 0.86
N TRP A 539 11.54 -6.14 0.73
CA TRP A 539 12.24 -5.20 1.60
C TRP A 539 12.43 -3.87 0.91
N GLY A 540 12.41 -2.76 1.65
CA GLY A 540 12.78 -1.43 1.14
C GLY A 540 11.67 -0.66 0.40
N MET A 541 10.63 -1.33 -0.11
CA MET A 541 9.41 -0.64 -0.58
C MET A 541 8.63 0.02 0.57
N ALA A 542 8.67 -0.55 1.76
CA ALA A 542 8.10 0.03 2.97
C ALA A 542 9.20 0.10 4.05
N PRO A 543 9.05 0.95 5.08
CA PRO A 543 9.96 0.95 6.23
C PRO A 543 10.09 -0.43 6.90
N ALA A 544 9.04 -1.24 6.88
CA ALA A 544 9.05 -2.63 7.32
C ALA A 544 8.86 -3.63 6.17
N PRO A 545 9.35 -4.87 6.32
CA PRO A 545 9.19 -5.93 5.31
C PRO A 545 7.74 -6.42 5.19
N ILE A 546 7.42 -6.86 3.97
CA ILE A 546 6.15 -7.53 3.62
C ILE A 546 6.46 -8.96 3.19
N PHE A 547 5.80 -9.95 3.80
CA PHE A 547 6.02 -11.38 3.58
C PHE A 547 4.76 -12.07 3.02
N TYR A 548 4.92 -12.95 2.04
CA TYR A 548 3.83 -13.76 1.47
C TYR A 548 4.36 -15.12 0.98
N GLN A 549 3.53 -16.17 1.00
CA GLN A 549 3.95 -17.52 0.58
C GLN A 549 3.60 -17.85 -0.87
N GLN A 550 2.32 -17.84 -1.24
CA GLN A 550 1.84 -18.26 -2.57
C GLN A 550 0.62 -17.44 -3.02
N PRO A 551 0.77 -16.13 -3.25
CA PRO A 551 -0.32 -15.33 -3.80
C PRO A 551 -0.68 -15.80 -5.22
N ASN A 552 -1.91 -15.54 -5.66
CA ASN A 552 -2.26 -15.70 -7.07
C ASN A 552 -1.47 -14.70 -7.94
N GLN A 553 -1.32 -13.47 -7.43
CA GLN A 553 -0.65 -12.38 -8.11
C GLN A 553 -0.11 -11.38 -7.10
N VAL A 554 1.04 -10.78 -7.41
CA VAL A 554 1.57 -9.58 -6.76
C VAL A 554 1.60 -8.45 -7.78
N LEU A 555 0.94 -7.35 -7.45
CA LEU A 555 0.88 -6.11 -8.22
C LEU A 555 1.60 -5.01 -7.45
N LEU A 556 2.60 -4.39 -8.06
CA LEU A 556 3.30 -3.21 -7.56
C LEU A 556 2.88 -1.99 -8.38
N LEU A 557 2.42 -0.94 -7.70
CA LEU A 557 2.12 0.36 -8.30
C LEU A 557 3.20 1.34 -7.85
N LEU A 558 4.04 1.76 -8.78
CA LEU A 558 5.10 2.75 -8.54
C LEU A 558 4.57 4.16 -8.81
N GLY A 559 5.10 5.10 -8.06
CA GLY A 559 4.70 6.51 -8.07
C GLY A 559 5.82 7.40 -8.59
N PRO A 560 5.63 8.74 -8.62
CA PRO A 560 6.54 9.72 -9.24
C PRO A 560 7.99 9.77 -8.72
N GLY A 561 8.34 8.98 -7.72
CA GLY A 561 9.71 8.84 -7.22
C GLY A 561 10.55 7.96 -8.16
N ASN A 562 11.86 8.20 -8.24
CA ASN A 562 12.74 7.31 -9.02
C ASN A 562 13.04 6.03 -8.23
N ASP A 563 12.25 5.00 -8.42
CA ASP A 563 12.30 3.71 -7.74
C ASP A 563 13.31 2.74 -8.39
N GLU A 564 13.87 1.84 -7.57
CA GLU A 564 14.74 0.75 -8.03
C GLU A 564 14.17 -0.58 -7.55
N LEU A 565 13.57 -1.34 -8.48
CA LEU A 565 13.00 -2.65 -8.25
C LEU A 565 14.06 -3.74 -8.51
N ASN A 566 14.61 -4.34 -7.45
CA ASN A 566 15.55 -5.46 -7.55
C ASN A 566 14.86 -6.80 -7.25
N LEU A 567 14.71 -7.64 -8.28
CA LEU A 567 14.20 -9.00 -8.18
C LEU A 567 15.38 -9.98 -8.10
N ASN A 568 15.69 -10.52 -6.91
CA ASN A 568 16.94 -11.27 -6.67
C ASN A 568 16.78 -12.78 -6.56
N ASP A 569 15.56 -13.30 -6.73
CA ASP A 569 15.26 -14.70 -6.47
C ASP A 569 14.05 -15.16 -7.30
N HIS A 570 13.76 -16.46 -7.26
CA HIS A 570 12.61 -17.05 -7.94
C HIS A 570 11.29 -16.43 -7.49
N LEU A 571 10.40 -16.17 -8.45
CA LEU A 571 9.05 -15.70 -8.19
C LEU A 571 8.14 -16.89 -7.83
N VAL A 572 7.35 -16.73 -6.77
CA VAL A 572 6.39 -17.74 -6.29
C VAL A 572 4.99 -17.58 -6.91
N SER A 573 4.77 -16.49 -7.64
CA SER A 573 3.48 -16.10 -8.25
C SER A 573 3.71 -15.25 -9.50
N GLU A 574 2.64 -14.95 -10.24
CA GLU A 574 2.68 -13.84 -11.22
C GLU A 574 3.07 -12.54 -10.50
N PHE A 575 3.99 -11.79 -11.11
CA PHE A 575 4.48 -10.52 -10.58
C PHE A 575 4.34 -9.44 -11.64
N ILE A 576 3.65 -8.36 -11.28
CA ILE A 576 3.36 -7.25 -12.18
C ILE A 576 3.81 -5.96 -11.51
N ALA A 577 4.58 -5.13 -12.22
CA ALA A 577 4.91 -3.77 -11.79
C ALA A 577 4.43 -2.77 -12.86
N PHE A 578 3.64 -1.79 -12.42
CA PHE A 578 3.22 -0.65 -13.24
C PHE A 578 3.76 0.63 -12.61
N ASP A 579 4.50 1.38 -13.41
CA ASP A 579 4.87 2.74 -13.07
C ASP A 579 3.82 3.76 -13.59
N THR A 580 3.60 4.79 -12.78
CA THR A 580 2.73 5.93 -13.08
C THR A 580 3.50 7.24 -13.25
N GLY A 581 4.82 7.23 -13.08
CA GLY A 581 5.76 8.31 -13.40
C GLY A 581 7.04 8.20 -12.58
N GLY A 582 8.12 8.86 -13.01
CA GLY A 582 9.44 8.70 -12.38
C GLY A 582 10.42 8.10 -13.38
N ASN A 583 11.72 8.13 -13.10
CA ASN A 583 12.69 7.37 -13.89
C ASN A 583 13.11 6.14 -13.10
N ASP A 584 12.36 5.07 -13.24
CA ASP A 584 12.56 3.85 -12.48
C ASP A 584 13.57 2.92 -13.14
N THR A 585 14.06 1.99 -12.34
CA THR A 585 14.95 0.92 -12.79
C THR A 585 14.43 -0.43 -12.32
N PHE A 586 14.09 -1.28 -13.26
CA PHE A 586 13.74 -2.68 -13.04
C PHE A 586 14.96 -3.56 -13.24
N ARG A 587 15.41 -4.24 -12.20
CA ARG A 587 16.60 -5.10 -12.23
C ARG A 587 16.23 -6.54 -11.90
N VAL A 588 16.44 -7.43 -12.86
CA VAL A 588 16.16 -8.87 -12.74
C VAL A 588 17.48 -9.59 -12.53
N ASN A 589 17.75 -10.07 -11.31
CA ASN A 589 19.04 -10.66 -10.94
C ASN A 589 18.93 -12.18 -10.80
N GLY A 590 19.57 -12.94 -11.70
CA GLY A 590 19.82 -14.39 -11.56
C GLY A 590 18.57 -15.28 -11.43
N ILE A 591 17.41 -14.86 -11.95
CA ILE A 591 16.15 -15.59 -11.81
C ILE A 591 16.09 -16.73 -12.83
N ASN A 592 16.14 -17.99 -12.37
CA ASN A 592 15.67 -19.12 -13.19
C ASN A 592 14.13 -19.23 -13.09
N SER A 593 13.43 -19.56 -14.18
CA SER A 593 12.00 -19.89 -14.10
C SER A 593 11.71 -21.28 -13.53
N ALA A 594 12.75 -22.04 -13.16
CA ALA A 594 12.62 -23.41 -12.68
C ALA A 594 12.47 -23.49 -11.16
N TYR A 595 11.22 -23.46 -10.67
CA TYR A 595 10.91 -24.04 -9.37
C TYR A 595 10.83 -25.58 -9.51
N ILE A 596 11.87 -26.28 -9.08
CA ILE A 596 11.80 -27.74 -8.92
C ILE A 596 11.23 -28.02 -7.53
N ASP A 597 9.92 -28.26 -7.45
CA ASP A 597 9.25 -28.71 -6.24
C ASP A 597 9.75 -30.12 -5.87
N VAL A 598 10.51 -30.27 -4.79
CA VAL A 598 10.75 -31.60 -4.19
C VAL A 598 10.62 -31.55 -2.67
N PRO A 599 9.42 -31.84 -2.15
CA PRO A 599 9.29 -32.52 -0.87
C PRO A 599 8.52 -33.83 -1.07
N GLY A 600 9.29 -34.92 -1.22
CA GLY A 600 8.83 -36.29 -0.92
C GLY A 600 7.93 -37.00 -1.93
N GLY A 601 8.55 -37.76 -2.85
CA GLY A 601 7.95 -38.98 -3.40
C GLY A 601 7.40 -38.92 -4.82
N LEU A 602 8.08 -39.64 -5.73
CA LEU A 602 7.68 -40.13 -7.06
C LEU A 602 6.97 -39.15 -8.03
N LEU A 603 7.77 -38.70 -9.02
CA LEU A 603 7.40 -38.46 -10.43
C LEU A 603 6.10 -37.65 -10.67
N GLY A 604 6.23 -36.32 -10.58
CA GLY A 604 5.24 -35.38 -11.09
C GLY A 604 5.82 -33.98 -11.25
N LEU A 605 6.65 -33.77 -12.28
CA LEU A 605 7.10 -32.45 -12.72
C LEU A 605 5.87 -31.60 -13.09
N ARG A 606 5.53 -30.59 -12.27
CA ARG A 606 4.68 -29.48 -12.69
C ARG A 606 5.57 -28.24 -12.77
N THR A 607 5.95 -27.82 -13.97
CA THR A 607 6.46 -26.47 -14.18
C THR A 607 5.26 -25.52 -14.13
N ARG A 608 5.23 -24.58 -13.16
CA ARG A 608 4.36 -23.41 -13.24
C ARG A 608 5.20 -22.27 -13.78
N HIS A 609 4.87 -21.77 -14.96
CA HIS A 609 5.49 -20.57 -15.50
C HIS A 609 4.89 -19.36 -14.77
N HIS A 610 5.70 -18.67 -13.98
CA HIS A 610 5.32 -17.40 -13.38
C HIS A 610 5.72 -16.28 -14.35
N ARG A 611 4.74 -15.49 -14.82
CA ARG A 611 4.99 -14.35 -15.70
C ARG A 611 5.51 -13.17 -14.88
N LEU A 612 6.51 -12.48 -15.42
CA LEU A 612 6.97 -11.18 -14.97
C LEU A 612 6.56 -10.14 -16.02
N SER A 613 5.67 -9.22 -15.64
CA SER A 613 5.21 -8.14 -16.51
C SER A 613 5.60 -6.79 -15.93
N LEU A 614 6.34 -6.00 -16.69
CA LEU A 614 6.90 -4.70 -16.27
C LEU A 614 6.46 -3.61 -17.24
N ALA A 615 5.84 -2.54 -16.75
CA ALA A 615 5.39 -1.47 -17.62
C ALA A 615 5.77 -0.12 -17.03
N GLY A 616 6.60 0.60 -17.77
CA GLY A 616 6.95 1.96 -17.44
C GLY A 616 5.91 2.99 -17.88
N ASP A 617 6.11 4.23 -17.46
CA ASP A 617 5.28 5.34 -17.89
C ASP A 617 5.71 5.92 -19.25
N LEU A 618 4.81 6.66 -19.92
CA LEU A 618 5.08 7.23 -21.25
C LEU A 618 5.84 8.57 -21.20
N ALA A 619 5.79 9.29 -20.08
CA ALA A 619 6.40 10.61 -19.93
C ALA A 619 7.87 10.52 -19.47
N SER A 620 8.23 9.51 -18.68
CA SER A 620 9.58 9.29 -18.13
C SER A 620 10.04 7.83 -18.25
N PRO A 621 10.12 7.27 -19.48
CA PRO A 621 10.33 5.83 -19.68
C PRO A 621 11.51 5.22 -18.90
N ASP A 622 11.33 3.98 -18.47
CA ASP A 622 12.16 3.31 -17.46
C ASP A 622 13.28 2.45 -18.01
N SER A 623 14.23 2.07 -17.14
CA SER A 623 15.31 1.15 -17.49
C SER A 623 14.98 -0.27 -17.05
N LEU A 624 15.14 -1.25 -17.95
CA LEU A 624 15.10 -2.68 -17.63
C LEU A 624 16.50 -3.27 -17.75
N ILE A 625 16.98 -3.93 -16.70
CA ILE A 625 18.30 -4.56 -16.64
C ILE A 625 18.12 -6.04 -16.30
N ILE A 626 18.56 -6.92 -17.20
CA ILE A 626 18.73 -8.35 -16.93
C ILE A 626 20.16 -8.58 -16.45
N ASN A 627 20.32 -9.03 -15.21
CA ASN A 627 21.61 -9.28 -14.59
C ASN A 627 21.76 -10.76 -14.23
N ASP A 628 22.33 -11.52 -15.15
CA ASP A 628 22.56 -12.95 -15.04
C ASP A 628 24.00 -13.30 -14.67
N GLN A 629 24.84 -12.34 -14.26
CA GLN A 629 26.27 -12.52 -13.96
C GLN A 629 26.58 -13.71 -13.02
N SER A 630 25.67 -14.06 -12.11
CA SER A 630 25.85 -15.16 -11.14
C SER A 630 25.47 -16.54 -11.66
N ARG A 631 24.90 -16.63 -12.86
CA ARG A 631 24.41 -17.89 -13.45
C ARG A 631 25.58 -18.74 -13.94
N ILE A 632 25.42 -20.05 -13.86
CA ILE A 632 26.51 -21.02 -14.14
C ILE A 632 26.35 -21.76 -15.47
N ASP A 633 25.20 -21.62 -16.12
CA ASP A 633 24.82 -22.32 -17.34
C ASP A 633 25.00 -21.40 -18.55
N ARG A 634 25.16 -21.99 -19.73
CA ARG A 634 25.21 -21.28 -21.01
C ARG A 634 23.81 -20.89 -21.47
N ILE A 635 23.57 -19.62 -21.79
CA ILE A 635 22.22 -19.10 -22.05
C ILE A 635 22.12 -18.46 -23.45
N ASN A 636 21.00 -18.72 -24.12
CA ASN A 636 20.53 -17.94 -25.26
C ASN A 636 19.53 -16.89 -24.77
N TYR A 637 19.75 -15.62 -25.07
CA TYR A 637 18.85 -14.52 -24.77
C TYR A 637 18.26 -13.97 -26.07
N SER A 638 16.95 -13.78 -26.12
CA SER A 638 16.24 -13.23 -27.27
C SER A 638 15.48 -11.97 -26.85
N PHE A 639 15.85 -10.83 -27.41
CA PHE A 639 15.23 -9.52 -27.20
C PHE A 639 14.30 -9.19 -28.36
N THR A 640 13.00 -9.16 -28.10
CA THR A 640 11.95 -8.89 -29.08
C THR A 640 11.04 -7.76 -28.61
N SER A 641 10.17 -7.25 -29.47
CA SER A 641 9.26 -6.16 -29.10
C SER A 641 8.37 -6.55 -27.92
N GLY A 642 8.61 -5.88 -26.78
CA GLY A 642 7.89 -6.06 -25.53
C GLY A 642 8.15 -7.38 -24.80
N ARG A 643 9.19 -8.14 -25.18
CA ARG A 643 9.50 -9.42 -24.53
C ARG A 643 10.97 -9.80 -24.59
N ILE A 644 11.53 -10.21 -23.45
CA ILE A 644 12.84 -10.83 -23.32
C ILE A 644 12.64 -12.30 -22.93
N GLU A 645 13.25 -13.21 -23.66
CA GLU A 645 13.32 -14.62 -23.30
C GLU A 645 14.77 -15.03 -23.02
N SER A 646 14.97 -15.92 -22.05
CA SER A 646 16.21 -16.69 -21.93
C SER A 646 15.92 -18.18 -22.09
N ARG A 647 16.86 -18.93 -22.64
CA ARG A 647 16.80 -20.39 -22.80
C ARG A 647 18.13 -21.01 -22.39
N ASN A 648 18.06 -22.05 -21.57
CA ASN A 648 19.24 -22.78 -21.15
C ASN A 648 19.72 -23.69 -22.29
N LEU A 649 20.95 -23.47 -22.77
CA LEU A 649 21.54 -24.24 -23.86
C LEU A 649 22.14 -25.58 -23.38
N ASP A 650 22.47 -25.71 -22.09
CA ASP A 650 22.98 -26.94 -21.49
C ASP A 650 21.86 -27.92 -21.14
N PHE A 651 20.64 -27.40 -20.92
CA PHE A 651 19.43 -28.17 -20.65
C PHE A 651 18.27 -27.67 -21.53
N PRO A 652 18.12 -28.16 -22.78
CA PRO A 652 17.10 -27.69 -23.72
C PRO A 652 15.64 -28.00 -23.33
N LEU A 653 15.42 -28.79 -22.26
CA LEU A 653 14.11 -28.99 -21.64
C LEU A 653 13.89 -28.12 -20.37
N GLY A 654 14.92 -27.40 -19.92
CA GLY A 654 14.90 -26.48 -18.80
C GLY A 654 14.45 -25.10 -19.27
N GLU A 655 13.28 -24.67 -18.79
CA GLU A 655 12.67 -23.39 -19.14
C GLU A 655 13.47 -22.22 -18.56
N GLY A 656 13.73 -21.20 -19.37
CA GLY A 656 14.34 -19.94 -18.92
C GLY A 656 13.31 -18.83 -18.66
N LEU A 657 13.82 -17.67 -18.25
CA LEU A 657 13.09 -16.47 -17.89
C LEU A 657 12.30 -15.89 -19.08
N ILE A 658 11.04 -15.52 -18.85
CA ILE A 658 10.22 -14.70 -19.76
C ILE A 658 9.87 -13.40 -19.04
N VAL A 659 10.31 -12.27 -19.59
CA VAL A 659 9.96 -10.91 -19.12
C VAL A 659 9.14 -10.22 -20.20
N GLU A 660 7.89 -9.90 -19.89
CA GLU A 660 7.07 -9.03 -20.73
C GLU A 660 7.29 -7.59 -20.27
N TYR A 661 7.54 -6.69 -21.21
CA TYR A 661 7.81 -5.29 -20.87
C TYR A 661 7.13 -4.29 -21.82
N ALA A 662 6.87 -3.08 -21.31
CA ALA A 662 6.36 -1.96 -22.11
C ALA A 662 6.97 -0.63 -21.63
N ASN A 663 7.06 0.34 -22.55
CA ASN A 663 7.49 1.72 -22.27
C ASN A 663 8.87 1.85 -21.58
N MET A 664 9.82 1.00 -21.94
CA MET A 664 11.20 1.12 -21.47
C MET A 664 11.98 2.09 -22.36
N LYS A 665 12.94 2.85 -21.80
CA LYS A 665 13.89 3.68 -22.56
C LYS A 665 15.12 2.88 -23.02
N ASN A 666 15.47 1.81 -22.32
CA ASN A 666 16.53 0.88 -22.66
C ASN A 666 16.31 -0.50 -22.01
N THR A 667 16.90 -1.51 -22.62
CA THR A 667 16.94 -2.89 -22.09
C THR A 667 18.39 -3.35 -22.07
N ASP A 668 18.95 -3.55 -20.88
CA ASP A 668 20.35 -3.94 -20.69
C ASP A 668 20.50 -5.41 -20.32
N LEU A 669 21.64 -6.00 -20.66
CA LEU A 669 22.06 -7.33 -20.26
C LEU A 669 23.44 -7.30 -19.61
N ILE A 670 23.57 -7.99 -18.48
CA ILE A 670 24.83 -8.36 -17.86
C ILE A 670 24.84 -9.89 -17.79
N ALA A 671 25.47 -10.53 -18.76
CA ALA A 671 25.52 -11.98 -18.86
C ALA A 671 26.63 -12.57 -17.96
N ASN A 672 26.67 -13.90 -17.91
CA ASN A 672 27.60 -14.66 -17.07
C ASN A 672 28.89 -15.02 -17.81
N ASP A 673 29.87 -15.59 -17.12
CA ASP A 673 31.18 -15.95 -17.71
C ASP A 673 31.19 -17.25 -18.54
N ARG A 674 30.10 -17.56 -19.26
CA ARG A 674 29.96 -18.71 -20.18
C ARG A 674 29.77 -18.23 -21.61
N ASP A 675 29.82 -19.15 -22.57
CA ASP A 675 29.66 -18.88 -24.01
C ASP A 675 28.20 -18.53 -24.38
N ASN A 676 27.70 -17.36 -24.03
CA ASN A 676 26.30 -16.99 -24.22
C ASN A 676 25.98 -16.67 -25.69
N GLU A 677 24.71 -16.81 -26.02
CA GLU A 677 24.15 -16.39 -27.31
C GLU A 677 23.14 -15.28 -27.05
N VAL A 678 23.23 -14.16 -27.78
CA VAL A 678 22.32 -13.02 -27.63
C VAL A 678 21.79 -12.63 -29.00
N GLU A 679 20.48 -12.71 -29.17
CA GLU A 679 19.76 -12.29 -30.37
C GLU A 679 18.92 -11.04 -30.06
N VAL A 680 19.12 -9.96 -30.82
CA VAL A 680 18.39 -8.71 -30.65
C VAL A 680 17.61 -8.38 -31.92
N PHE A 681 16.29 -8.55 -31.84
CA PHE A 681 15.35 -8.22 -32.92
C PHE A 681 14.76 -6.83 -32.78
N PHE A 682 14.79 -6.26 -31.57
CA PHE A 682 14.16 -4.98 -31.27
C PHE A 682 14.86 -4.28 -30.11
N THR A 683 14.99 -2.94 -30.19
CA THR A 683 15.32 -2.11 -29.03
C THR A 683 14.22 -1.08 -28.75
N PRO A 684 14.00 -0.71 -27.47
CA PRO A 684 12.97 0.25 -27.11
C PRO A 684 13.20 1.64 -27.74
N THR A 685 12.12 2.38 -27.93
CA THR A 685 12.16 3.77 -28.41
C THR A 685 12.60 4.69 -27.27
N GLY A 686 13.87 5.10 -27.26
CA GLY A 686 14.42 5.95 -26.22
C GLY A 686 15.75 6.59 -26.61
N ASN A 687 16.11 7.68 -25.93
CA ASN A 687 17.39 8.35 -26.12
C ASN A 687 18.55 7.67 -25.36
N SER A 688 18.27 6.56 -24.67
CA SER A 688 19.25 5.82 -23.87
C SER A 688 19.76 4.61 -24.64
N GLN A 689 21.04 4.29 -24.49
CA GLN A 689 21.66 3.12 -25.11
C GLN A 689 21.22 1.85 -24.38
N SER A 690 20.86 0.82 -25.14
CA SER A 690 20.74 -0.55 -24.63
C SER A 690 22.12 -1.19 -24.59
N THR A 691 22.56 -1.62 -23.41
CA THR A 691 23.92 -2.10 -23.16
C THR A 691 23.96 -3.59 -22.90
N PHE A 692 24.84 -4.29 -23.60
CA PHE A 692 25.02 -5.74 -23.48
C PHE A 692 26.47 -6.03 -23.06
N GLN A 693 26.64 -6.53 -21.85
CA GLN A 693 27.91 -7.02 -21.31
C GLN A 693 27.87 -8.55 -21.35
N LEU A 694 28.72 -9.16 -22.18
CA LEU A 694 28.60 -10.58 -22.53
C LEU A 694 29.27 -11.51 -21.51
N GLY A 695 30.37 -11.08 -20.88
CA GLY A 695 30.97 -11.75 -19.73
C GLY A 695 32.36 -12.30 -20.06
N GLY A 696 32.77 -13.36 -19.39
CA GLY A 696 34.09 -13.99 -19.60
C GLY A 696 34.16 -15.15 -20.60
N GLY A 697 33.08 -15.47 -21.33
CA GLY A 697 33.02 -16.63 -22.25
C GLY A 697 33.37 -16.29 -23.69
N ASP A 698 33.33 -17.28 -24.58
CA ASP A 698 33.39 -17.01 -26.03
C ASP A 698 31.95 -16.72 -26.52
N ASP A 699 31.53 -15.46 -26.48
CA ASP A 699 30.13 -15.07 -26.67
C ASP A 699 29.75 -14.81 -28.15
N TYR A 700 28.50 -15.11 -28.49
CA TYR A 700 27.89 -14.84 -29.79
C TYR A 700 26.79 -13.78 -29.64
N PHE A 701 26.97 -12.61 -30.24
CA PHE A 701 25.97 -11.55 -30.27
C PHE A 701 25.51 -11.28 -31.69
N GLN A 702 24.21 -11.28 -31.92
CA GLN A 702 23.59 -11.01 -33.21
C GLN A 702 22.45 -10.00 -33.06
N VAL A 703 22.46 -8.99 -33.92
CA VAL A 703 21.38 -8.01 -34.02
C VAL A 703 20.78 -8.04 -35.42
N PHE A 704 19.46 -7.97 -35.48
CA PHE A 704 18.69 -7.88 -36.72
C PHE A 704 18.20 -6.43 -36.88
N PRO A 705 18.87 -5.59 -37.68
CA PRO A 705 18.62 -4.15 -37.71
C PRO A 705 17.28 -3.79 -38.35
N ARG A 706 16.78 -4.62 -39.28
CA ARG A 706 15.52 -4.42 -40.02
C ARG A 706 14.70 -5.69 -40.08
N ASP A 707 13.39 -5.52 -40.27
CA ASP A 707 12.46 -6.61 -40.58
C ASP A 707 12.47 -6.99 -42.08
N GLU A 708 11.69 -8.01 -42.44
CA GLU A 708 11.56 -8.49 -43.84
C GLU A 708 11.13 -7.38 -44.82
N THR A 709 10.41 -6.37 -44.33
CA THR A 709 9.94 -5.23 -45.13
C THR A 709 10.97 -4.10 -45.23
N GLY A 710 12.17 -4.28 -44.66
CA GLY A 710 13.24 -3.29 -44.65
C GLY A 710 13.02 -2.14 -43.67
N LYS A 711 12.09 -2.28 -42.72
CA LYS A 711 11.86 -1.27 -41.68
C LYS A 711 12.77 -1.52 -40.49
N SER A 712 13.42 -0.46 -40.00
CA SER A 712 14.27 -0.51 -38.81
C SER A 712 13.49 -0.97 -37.58
N THR A 713 14.03 -1.95 -36.85
CA THR A 713 13.49 -2.46 -35.57
C THR A 713 14.35 -2.01 -34.38
N ILE A 714 15.53 -1.47 -34.65
CA ILE A 714 16.47 -0.94 -33.66
C ILE A 714 16.24 0.57 -33.53
N ASN A 715 15.60 0.97 -32.42
CA ASN A 715 15.11 2.33 -32.20
C ASN A 715 15.98 3.16 -31.23
N SER A 716 16.93 2.51 -30.56
CA SER A 716 17.91 3.13 -29.67
C SER A 716 19.29 2.54 -29.92
N ASN A 717 20.34 3.29 -29.57
CA ASN A 717 21.72 2.85 -29.76
C ASN A 717 21.97 1.53 -29.00
N ILE A 718 22.82 0.68 -29.56
CA ILE A 718 23.28 -0.56 -28.92
C ILE A 718 24.78 -0.42 -28.60
N GLY A 719 25.18 -0.84 -27.41
CA GLY A 719 26.58 -0.99 -27.01
C GLY A 719 26.87 -2.41 -26.57
N VAL A 720 27.87 -3.05 -27.18
CA VAL A 720 28.25 -4.44 -26.92
C VAL A 720 29.68 -4.50 -26.38
N PHE A 721 29.83 -5.10 -25.20
CA PHE A 721 31.12 -5.34 -24.54
C PHE A 721 31.35 -6.85 -24.46
N GLY A 722 32.38 -7.35 -25.13
CA GLY A 722 32.77 -8.76 -25.04
C GLY A 722 33.38 -9.10 -23.69
N ASN A 723 34.28 -8.23 -23.19
CA ASN A 723 35.16 -8.38 -22.02
C ASN A 723 36.32 -9.35 -22.22
N SER A 724 36.20 -10.62 -21.86
CA SER A 724 37.29 -11.59 -21.98
C SER A 724 36.77 -12.87 -22.59
N GLY A 725 37.56 -13.48 -23.47
CA GLY A 725 37.08 -14.58 -24.29
C GLY A 725 37.37 -14.26 -25.75
N ILE A 726 36.75 -14.98 -26.65
CA ILE A 726 36.73 -14.69 -28.07
C ILE A 726 35.29 -14.43 -28.49
N ASP A 727 34.97 -13.15 -28.67
CA ASP A 727 33.60 -12.69 -28.89
C ASP A 727 33.33 -12.39 -30.36
N SER A 728 32.15 -12.78 -30.82
CA SER A 728 31.69 -12.56 -32.19
C SER A 728 30.42 -11.73 -32.23
N PHE A 729 30.44 -10.67 -33.05
CA PHE A 729 29.38 -9.69 -33.18
C PHE A 729 28.86 -9.60 -34.61
N TYR A 730 27.58 -9.91 -34.80
CA TYR A 730 26.91 -9.96 -36.09
C TYR A 730 25.86 -8.85 -36.20
N VAL A 731 25.92 -8.06 -37.28
CA VAL A 731 24.84 -7.13 -37.67
C VAL A 731 24.19 -7.72 -38.91
N ASP A 732 23.04 -8.36 -38.73
CA ASP A 732 22.50 -9.32 -39.69
C ASP A 732 21.19 -8.87 -40.34
N ASP A 733 21.29 -8.44 -41.59
CA ASP A 733 20.18 -7.88 -42.34
C ASP A 733 19.68 -8.81 -43.46
N ARG A 734 20.12 -10.07 -43.47
CA ARG A 734 19.88 -11.05 -44.55
C ARG A 734 18.41 -11.33 -44.85
N PHE A 735 17.52 -11.01 -43.92
CA PHE A 735 16.09 -11.24 -44.04
C PHE A 735 15.36 -10.08 -44.72
N SER A 736 16.00 -8.92 -44.89
CA SER A 736 15.41 -7.80 -45.62
C SER A 736 15.42 -8.07 -47.13
N GLU A 737 14.29 -7.82 -47.79
CA GLU A 737 14.19 -7.92 -49.26
C GLU A 737 14.81 -6.71 -49.99
N PHE A 738 15.22 -5.66 -49.25
CA PHE A 738 15.67 -4.39 -49.81
C PHE A 738 17.10 -4.06 -49.39
N GLY A 739 17.96 -3.75 -50.36
CA GLY A 739 19.31 -3.22 -50.12
C GLY A 739 19.35 -2.01 -49.19
N ALA A 740 20.44 -1.85 -48.44
CA ALA A 740 20.67 -0.75 -47.51
C ALA A 740 21.98 -0.01 -47.74
N LYS A 741 22.02 1.23 -47.23
CA LYS A 741 23.27 1.95 -47.02
C LYS A 741 23.79 1.68 -45.63
N TRP A 742 25.01 1.20 -45.55
CA TRP A 742 25.72 0.93 -44.31
C TRP A 742 26.82 1.96 -44.12
N ALA A 743 26.95 2.46 -42.89
CA ALA A 743 28.06 3.29 -42.48
C ALA A 743 28.82 2.59 -41.35
N ILE A 744 30.12 2.42 -41.55
CA ILE A 744 31.05 1.77 -40.62
C ILE A 744 32.06 2.83 -40.20
N ASP A 745 32.04 3.21 -38.93
CA ASP A 745 32.89 4.30 -38.42
C ASP A 745 33.24 4.16 -36.93
N ASN A 746 34.10 5.06 -36.45
CA ASN A 746 34.52 5.17 -35.05
C ASN A 746 33.97 6.45 -34.40
N ARG A 747 32.71 6.83 -34.66
CA ARG A 747 32.13 8.11 -34.18
C ARG A 747 32.11 8.27 -32.66
N PHE A 748 32.17 7.16 -31.91
CA PHE A 748 32.25 7.15 -30.43
C PHE A 748 33.68 6.96 -29.89
N GLY A 749 34.69 7.19 -30.72
CA GLY A 749 36.11 7.11 -30.36
C GLY A 749 36.84 5.94 -31.02
N PRO A 750 38.18 6.00 -31.10
CA PRO A 750 38.99 5.10 -31.92
C PRO A 750 38.93 3.64 -31.48
N ASN A 751 38.56 3.35 -30.24
CA ASN A 751 38.48 1.99 -29.70
C ASN A 751 37.13 1.30 -29.97
N ASN A 752 36.19 1.96 -30.63
CA ASN A 752 34.82 1.46 -30.79
C ASN A 752 34.50 1.37 -32.27
N GLN A 753 33.98 0.25 -32.74
CA GLN A 753 33.52 0.10 -34.12
C GLN A 753 32.01 0.19 -34.17
N THR A 754 31.51 1.23 -34.84
CA THR A 754 30.08 1.50 -35.00
C THR A 754 29.64 1.08 -36.38
N VAL A 755 28.51 0.38 -36.45
CA VAL A 755 27.80 0.02 -37.67
C VAL A 755 26.43 0.68 -37.63
N THR A 756 26.04 1.35 -38.72
CA THR A 756 24.71 1.94 -38.92
C THR A 756 24.14 1.45 -40.24
N VAL A 757 22.88 1.02 -40.26
CA VAL A 757 22.21 0.44 -41.44
C VAL A 757 20.94 1.20 -41.76
N ALA A 758 20.77 1.70 -42.98
CA ALA A 758 19.53 2.36 -43.45
C ALA A 758 18.94 3.44 -42.50
N ASN A 759 19.81 4.23 -41.86
CA ASN A 759 19.46 5.23 -40.83
C ASN A 759 18.94 4.67 -39.49
N SER A 760 19.21 3.41 -39.17
CA SER A 760 19.02 2.86 -37.83
C SER A 760 19.82 3.61 -36.76
N ALA A 761 19.49 3.34 -35.50
CA ALA A 761 20.31 3.79 -34.39
C ALA A 761 21.71 3.14 -34.45
N ALA A 762 22.70 3.75 -33.79
CA ALA A 762 24.07 3.29 -33.87
C ALA A 762 24.27 1.97 -33.11
N ILE A 763 24.85 0.98 -33.77
CA ILE A 763 25.14 -0.33 -33.20
C ILE A 763 26.65 -0.45 -33.03
N THR A 764 27.13 -0.47 -31.79
CA THR A 764 28.54 -0.27 -31.47
C THR A 764 29.15 -1.47 -30.76
N ALA A 765 30.19 -2.05 -31.34
CA ALA A 765 31.08 -2.99 -30.67
C ALA A 765 32.27 -2.24 -30.06
N PHE A 766 32.64 -2.60 -28.84
CA PHE A 766 33.81 -2.06 -28.17
C PHE A 766 35.07 -2.87 -28.52
N HIS A 767 36.25 -2.35 -28.15
CA HIS A 767 37.56 -2.95 -28.48
C HIS A 767 37.78 -4.40 -27.99
N ASP A 768 36.98 -4.83 -27.04
CA ASP A 768 36.97 -6.15 -26.41
C ASP A 768 36.02 -7.13 -27.11
N VAL A 769 35.64 -6.85 -28.37
CA VAL A 769 34.94 -7.77 -29.27
C VAL A 769 35.88 -8.17 -30.41
N GLU A 770 36.24 -9.43 -30.57
CA GLU A 770 37.30 -9.84 -31.49
C GLU A 770 36.86 -9.81 -32.97
N TYR A 771 35.65 -10.28 -33.26
CA TYR A 771 35.15 -10.47 -34.62
C TYR A 771 33.85 -9.71 -34.88
N ILE A 772 33.81 -8.94 -35.98
CA ILE A 772 32.64 -8.17 -36.40
C ILE A 772 32.20 -8.62 -37.79
N PHE A 773 30.92 -8.94 -37.95
CA PHE A 773 30.32 -9.46 -39.18
C PHE A 773 29.09 -8.65 -39.59
N PRO A 774 29.24 -7.58 -40.39
CA PRO A 774 28.13 -6.97 -41.10
C PRO A 774 27.65 -7.93 -42.20
N ILE A 775 26.36 -8.27 -42.21
CA ILE A 775 25.76 -9.16 -43.19
C ILE A 775 24.66 -8.41 -43.93
N GLY A 776 24.82 -8.30 -45.25
CA GLY A 776 23.89 -7.64 -46.16
C GLY A 776 22.57 -8.37 -46.33
N SER A 777 21.68 -7.74 -47.07
CA SER A 777 20.29 -8.12 -47.34
C SER A 777 20.20 -9.09 -48.53
N GLN A 778 19.03 -9.15 -49.19
CA GLN A 778 18.86 -9.87 -50.47
C GLN A 778 18.90 -8.95 -51.69
N GLY A 779 19.07 -7.64 -51.49
CA GLY A 779 19.15 -6.66 -52.56
C GLY A 779 20.41 -5.79 -52.42
N ASP A 780 20.65 -4.96 -53.43
CA ASP A 780 21.90 -4.19 -53.59
C ASP A 780 22.28 -3.34 -52.37
N ASP A 781 23.30 -3.77 -51.63
CA ASP A 781 23.82 -3.08 -50.45
C ASP A 781 25.03 -2.20 -50.75
N ILE A 782 25.11 -1.05 -50.08
CA ILE A 782 26.25 -0.13 -50.16
C ILE A 782 26.90 -0.02 -48.79
N PHE A 783 28.08 -0.60 -48.63
CA PHE A 783 28.90 -0.53 -47.42
C PHE A 783 29.90 0.61 -47.50
N SER A 784 29.78 1.61 -46.63
CA SER A 784 30.73 2.72 -46.53
C SER A 784 31.57 2.61 -45.26
N VAL A 785 32.85 2.28 -45.41
CA VAL A 785 33.85 2.30 -44.32
C VAL A 785 34.45 3.70 -44.24
N GLU A 786 33.87 4.55 -43.39
CA GLU A 786 34.31 5.93 -43.18
C GLU A 786 35.57 5.99 -42.29
N SER A 787 35.63 5.14 -41.27
CA SER A 787 36.81 4.98 -40.40
C SER A 787 36.86 3.58 -39.77
N PHE A 788 38.07 3.09 -39.57
CA PHE A 788 38.34 1.81 -38.93
C PHE A 788 39.62 1.90 -38.11
N GLN A 789 39.47 2.18 -36.81
CA GLN A 789 40.58 2.47 -35.90
C GLN A 789 40.64 1.53 -34.69
N SER A 790 39.60 0.71 -34.48
CA SER A 790 39.38 -0.08 -33.26
C SER A 790 40.29 -1.30 -33.14
N GLY A 791 40.84 -1.77 -34.25
CA GLY A 791 41.73 -2.94 -34.28
C GLY A 791 41.02 -4.30 -34.20
N ASN A 792 39.68 -4.32 -34.15
CA ASN A 792 38.88 -5.55 -34.26
C ASN A 792 39.10 -6.20 -35.64
N GLN A 793 38.79 -7.49 -35.78
CA GLN A 793 38.71 -8.12 -37.10
C GLN A 793 37.31 -7.92 -37.67
N MET A 794 37.21 -7.65 -38.97
CA MET A 794 35.91 -7.47 -39.62
C MET A 794 35.82 -8.29 -40.91
N THR A 795 34.68 -8.93 -41.13
CA THR A 795 34.32 -9.55 -42.42
C THR A 795 32.93 -9.11 -42.81
N ILE A 796 32.81 -8.40 -43.93
CA ILE A 796 31.51 -8.05 -44.51
C ILE A 796 31.05 -9.21 -45.40
N LEU A 797 29.83 -9.67 -45.21
CA LEU A 797 29.18 -10.73 -45.99
C LEU A 797 27.95 -10.14 -46.68
N SER A 798 28.05 -9.68 -47.92
CA SER A 798 26.96 -8.88 -48.52
C SER A 798 25.76 -9.69 -49.02
N ASN A 799 25.93 -11.02 -49.16
CA ASN A 799 24.88 -12.01 -49.46
C ASN A 799 24.42 -12.04 -50.94
N ASP A 800 23.19 -11.65 -51.27
CA ASP A 800 22.67 -11.64 -52.66
C ASP A 800 22.44 -10.17 -53.07
N GLY A 801 22.69 -9.80 -54.33
CA GLY A 801 22.51 -8.43 -54.81
C GLY A 801 23.74 -7.94 -55.57
N ASN A 802 23.67 -6.74 -56.16
CA ASN A 802 24.86 -6.07 -56.70
C ASN A 802 25.42 -5.13 -55.62
N ASP A 803 26.40 -5.61 -54.87
CA ASP A 803 26.87 -4.98 -53.67
C ASP A 803 28.12 -4.12 -53.89
N ARG A 804 28.21 -3.04 -53.12
CA ARG A 804 29.29 -2.06 -53.23
C ARG A 804 29.95 -1.79 -51.89
N LEU A 805 31.26 -2.00 -51.81
CA LEU A 805 32.08 -1.56 -50.68
C LEU A 805 32.86 -0.29 -51.02
N ASN A 806 32.56 0.82 -50.35
CA ASN A 806 33.33 2.06 -50.39
C ASN A 806 34.27 2.15 -49.19
N VAL A 807 35.56 2.31 -49.45
CA VAL A 807 36.58 2.53 -48.43
C VAL A 807 36.97 4.01 -48.45
N SER A 808 36.91 4.66 -47.29
CA SER A 808 37.26 6.08 -47.09
C SER A 808 36.47 7.08 -47.98
N PRO A 809 35.15 6.90 -48.20
CA PRO A 809 34.41 7.71 -49.18
C PRO A 809 34.29 9.20 -48.82
N SER A 810 34.36 9.57 -47.53
CA SER A 810 34.25 10.98 -47.13
C SER A 810 35.60 11.71 -47.05
N SER A 811 36.62 11.11 -46.43
CA SER A 811 37.95 11.73 -46.31
C SER A 811 38.74 11.66 -47.62
N HIS A 812 38.46 10.65 -48.46
CA HIS A 812 39.31 10.25 -49.59
C HIS A 812 40.79 10.11 -49.19
N ASP A 813 41.09 9.77 -47.93
CA ASP A 813 42.44 9.47 -47.42
C ASP A 813 42.35 8.26 -46.48
N VAL A 814 42.77 7.12 -47.00
CA VAL A 814 42.70 5.84 -46.30
C VAL A 814 43.63 5.82 -45.08
N ALA A 815 44.82 6.41 -45.18
CA ALA A 815 45.79 6.39 -44.07
C ALA A 815 45.43 7.36 -42.93
N GLU A 816 44.49 8.29 -43.17
CA GLU A 816 43.97 9.19 -42.14
C GLU A 816 42.92 8.51 -41.26
N THR A 817 42.00 7.75 -41.86
CA THR A 817 40.80 7.24 -41.16
C THR A 817 40.84 5.74 -40.88
N ILE A 818 41.72 4.99 -41.55
CA ILE A 818 41.89 3.55 -41.36
C ILE A 818 43.29 3.29 -40.81
N THR A 819 43.39 2.55 -39.70
CA THR A 819 44.69 2.12 -39.14
C THR A 819 45.15 0.81 -39.79
N ASN A 820 46.40 0.38 -39.55
CA ASN A 820 46.84 -0.93 -40.03
C ASN A 820 45.98 -2.04 -39.40
N ILE A 821 45.11 -2.66 -40.19
CA ILE A 821 44.17 -3.68 -39.74
C ILE A 821 44.85 -5.06 -39.74
N SER A 822 44.58 -5.87 -38.71
CA SER A 822 45.08 -7.24 -38.60
C SER A 822 44.41 -8.21 -39.58
N TYR A 823 43.11 -8.01 -39.83
CA TYR A 823 42.32 -8.72 -40.84
C TYR A 823 41.05 -7.92 -41.22
N PHE A 824 40.82 -7.75 -42.52
CA PHE A 824 39.58 -7.18 -43.07
C PHE A 824 39.16 -8.03 -44.28
N GLY A 825 37.94 -8.56 -44.26
CA GLY A 825 37.40 -9.38 -45.35
C GLY A 825 36.14 -8.76 -45.96
N PHE A 826 35.95 -8.98 -47.26
CA PHE A 826 34.72 -8.67 -47.97
C PHE A 826 34.37 -9.86 -48.86
N ASP A 827 33.33 -10.60 -48.49
CA ASP A 827 32.73 -11.63 -49.35
C ASP A 827 31.46 -11.06 -49.95
N ALA A 828 31.53 -10.79 -51.25
CA ALA A 828 30.46 -10.11 -51.97
C ALA A 828 29.29 -11.01 -52.34
N GLY A 829 29.44 -12.33 -52.16
CA GLY A 829 28.35 -13.28 -52.40
C GLY A 829 27.98 -13.42 -53.88
N ALA A 830 26.70 -13.26 -54.21
CA ALA A 830 26.18 -13.50 -55.55
C ALA A 830 25.61 -12.23 -56.20
N GLY A 831 26.26 -11.79 -57.28
CA GLY A 831 25.79 -10.66 -58.09
C GLY A 831 26.89 -10.12 -58.97
N HIS A 832 26.84 -8.81 -59.24
CA HIS A 832 27.94 -8.05 -59.82
C HIS A 832 28.45 -7.04 -58.81
N ASP A 833 29.55 -7.39 -58.14
CA ASP A 833 29.95 -6.71 -56.93
C ASP A 833 31.26 -5.94 -57.09
N GLY A 834 31.42 -4.86 -56.33
CA GLY A 834 32.59 -4.00 -56.48
C GLY A 834 33.08 -3.29 -55.22
N ILE A 835 34.37 -3.05 -55.19
CA ILE A 835 35.04 -2.28 -54.14
C ILE A 835 35.65 -0.98 -54.70
N TRP A 836 35.45 0.13 -54.00
CA TRP A 836 35.97 1.46 -54.32
C TRP A 836 36.86 1.97 -53.19
N PHE A 837 38.17 2.03 -53.44
CA PHE A 837 39.16 2.65 -52.58
C PHE A 837 39.34 4.12 -52.92
N ASN A 838 38.71 4.97 -52.11
CA ASN A 838 38.74 6.41 -52.29
C ASN A 838 39.95 6.99 -51.56
N ASN A 839 40.98 7.39 -52.31
CA ASN A 839 42.29 7.74 -51.72
C ASN A 839 42.95 8.96 -52.40
N GLN A 840 42.17 9.81 -53.08
CA GLN A 840 42.66 10.97 -53.85
C GLN A 840 43.43 11.99 -53.00
N ASN A 841 43.02 12.16 -51.74
CA ASN A 841 43.59 13.17 -50.83
C ASN A 841 44.85 12.68 -50.12
N ALA A 842 45.16 11.37 -50.19
CA ALA A 842 46.28 10.82 -49.47
C ALA A 842 47.63 11.30 -50.00
N ALA A 843 48.49 11.76 -49.09
CA ALA A 843 49.86 12.14 -49.37
C ALA A 843 50.77 10.90 -49.49
N GLY A 844 51.77 10.95 -50.38
CA GLY A 844 52.77 9.89 -50.58
C GLY A 844 52.50 9.02 -51.82
N GLU A 845 53.45 8.14 -52.14
CA GLU A 845 53.29 7.14 -53.20
C GLU A 845 52.56 5.90 -52.66
N TRP A 846 51.57 5.43 -53.42
CA TRP A 846 50.72 4.30 -53.08
C TRP A 846 50.87 3.15 -54.10
N ARG A 847 50.78 1.92 -53.62
CA ARG A 847 50.84 0.69 -54.39
C ARG A 847 49.62 -0.17 -54.07
N TYR A 848 48.96 -0.65 -55.12
CA TYR A 848 47.84 -1.58 -55.05
C TYR A 848 48.28 -2.88 -55.74
N GLU A 849 48.19 -4.01 -55.04
CA GLU A 849 48.58 -5.33 -55.55
C GLU A 849 47.48 -6.33 -55.21
N GLU A 850 46.82 -6.86 -56.23
CA GLU A 850 45.91 -7.99 -56.08
C GLU A 850 46.71 -9.31 -56.08
N ASN A 851 46.38 -10.22 -55.18
CA ASN A 851 46.92 -11.57 -55.14
C ASN A 851 45.79 -12.61 -55.05
N ASN A 852 46.14 -13.91 -55.06
CA ASN A 852 45.18 -15.03 -55.10
C ASN A 852 44.15 -15.07 -53.93
N ARG A 853 44.21 -14.15 -52.95
CA ARG A 853 43.34 -14.08 -51.78
C ARG A 853 43.05 -12.63 -51.33
N GLY A 854 43.15 -11.62 -52.20
CA GLY A 854 42.75 -10.25 -51.83
C GLY A 854 43.59 -9.11 -52.38
N LEU A 855 43.26 -7.90 -51.95
CA LEU A 855 43.92 -6.64 -52.33
C LEU A 855 44.86 -6.15 -51.22
N TYR A 856 46.14 -6.02 -51.56
CA TYR A 856 47.17 -5.41 -50.73
C TYR A 856 47.37 -3.95 -51.14
N VAL A 857 47.22 -3.03 -50.18
CA VAL A 857 47.38 -1.58 -50.38
C VAL A 857 48.50 -1.08 -49.49
N GLU A 858 49.50 -0.40 -50.05
CA GLU A 858 50.69 0.06 -49.34
C GLU A 858 51.04 1.52 -49.68
N ARG A 859 51.42 2.31 -48.67
CA ARG A 859 52.07 3.62 -48.82
C ARG A 859 53.55 3.51 -48.46
N THR A 860 54.43 3.92 -49.37
CA THR A 860 55.88 3.74 -49.26
C THR A 860 56.54 4.55 -48.14
N ALA A 861 56.02 5.76 -47.82
CA ALA A 861 56.53 6.58 -46.72
C ALA A 861 55.51 7.65 -46.26
N PRO A 862 55.20 7.78 -44.94
CA PRO A 862 55.54 6.82 -43.88
C PRO A 862 54.78 5.49 -44.09
N ASN A 863 55.43 4.39 -43.73
CA ASN A 863 54.94 3.03 -43.95
C ASN A 863 53.53 2.85 -43.41
N TYR A 864 52.62 2.49 -44.29
CA TYR A 864 51.24 2.16 -43.99
C TYR A 864 50.82 1.05 -44.96
N PHE A 865 50.13 0.03 -44.48
CA PHE A 865 49.59 -1.00 -45.35
C PHE A 865 48.31 -1.58 -44.77
N ILE A 866 47.41 -1.99 -45.66
CA ILE A 866 46.23 -2.78 -45.34
C ILE A 866 46.12 -3.93 -46.32
N THR A 867 45.56 -5.05 -45.86
CA THR A 867 45.22 -6.19 -46.71
C THR A 867 43.73 -6.44 -46.54
N ILE A 868 43.01 -6.47 -47.66
CA ILE A 868 41.61 -6.86 -47.70
C ILE A 868 41.52 -8.22 -48.38
N ASP A 869 40.98 -9.22 -47.68
CA ASP A 869 40.62 -10.51 -48.28
C ASP A 869 39.35 -10.31 -49.11
N LEU A 870 39.43 -10.57 -50.41
CA LEU A 870 38.34 -10.39 -51.36
C LEU A 870 37.77 -11.76 -51.71
N GLY A 871 36.54 -12.02 -51.26
CA GLY A 871 35.70 -13.14 -51.65
C GLY A 871 34.66 -12.68 -52.66
N SER A 872 34.47 -13.46 -53.73
CA SER A 872 33.38 -13.29 -54.70
C SER A 872 33.23 -11.87 -55.31
N THR A 873 34.29 -11.05 -55.34
CA THR A 873 34.26 -9.67 -55.88
C THR A 873 34.68 -9.66 -57.36
N GLU A 874 33.90 -9.04 -58.24
CA GLU A 874 34.20 -8.92 -59.66
C GLU A 874 34.97 -7.65 -60.03
N TYR A 875 34.77 -6.56 -59.28
CA TYR A 875 35.26 -5.23 -59.66
C TYR A 875 36.05 -4.53 -58.55
N ILE A 876 37.21 -3.96 -58.89
CA ILE A 876 38.06 -3.18 -57.98
C ILE A 876 38.37 -1.82 -58.61
N HIS A 877 38.03 -0.74 -57.91
CA HIS A 877 38.39 0.62 -58.24
C HIS A 877 39.29 1.20 -57.15
N ALA A 878 40.45 1.75 -57.50
CA ALA A 878 41.40 2.30 -56.53
C ALA A 878 42.09 3.58 -57.03
N GLU A 879 42.15 4.59 -56.18
CA GLU A 879 42.66 5.93 -56.53
C GLU A 879 44.08 6.17 -55.98
N GLY A 880 44.95 6.86 -56.74
CA GLY A 880 46.41 6.85 -56.54
C GLY A 880 47.05 7.91 -55.62
N GLY A 881 46.29 8.73 -54.89
CA GLY A 881 46.84 9.81 -54.03
C GLY A 881 47.45 11.01 -54.78
N ALA A 882 47.91 12.01 -54.02
CA ALA A 882 48.27 13.36 -54.50
C ALA A 882 49.63 13.49 -55.25
N ALA A 883 50.39 12.40 -55.46
CA ALA A 883 51.79 12.44 -55.94
C ALA A 883 52.06 11.93 -57.39
N VAL A 884 51.05 11.57 -58.20
CA VAL A 884 50.99 11.49 -59.70
C VAL A 884 51.98 10.49 -60.41
N PRO A 885 51.64 9.68 -61.48
CA PRO A 885 50.53 9.73 -62.43
C PRO A 885 49.68 8.45 -62.58
N LEU A 886 48.47 8.68 -63.12
CA LEU A 886 47.62 7.78 -63.91
C LEU A 886 48.38 6.62 -64.58
N ILE A 887 48.09 5.38 -64.17
CA ILE A 887 48.22 4.20 -65.04
C ILE A 887 46.84 4.00 -65.69
N ILE A 888 46.83 4.20 -67.01
CA ILE A 888 45.65 4.09 -67.86
C ILE A 888 45.48 2.62 -68.25
N GLY A 889 44.39 2.02 -67.80
CA GLY A 889 43.80 0.81 -68.37
C GLY A 889 42.30 1.08 -68.47
N GLU A 890 41.80 1.09 -69.71
CA GLU A 890 40.54 1.64 -70.22
C GLU A 890 39.50 2.17 -69.22
N VAL A 891 39.20 3.46 -69.39
CA VAL A 891 37.85 4.02 -69.19
C VAL A 891 36.85 3.00 -69.78
N PRO A 892 35.67 2.76 -69.17
CA PRO A 892 34.56 2.18 -69.94
C PRO A 892 34.43 2.95 -71.27
N PRO A 893 33.67 2.47 -72.29
CA PRO A 893 33.22 3.43 -73.30
C PRO A 893 32.75 4.66 -72.51
N ASP A 894 33.21 5.86 -72.90
CA ASP A 894 32.68 7.11 -72.35
C ASP A 894 31.19 6.88 -72.10
N PRO A 895 30.58 7.37 -70.99
CA PRO A 895 29.12 7.40 -70.95
C PRO A 895 28.73 7.94 -72.30
N VAL A 896 28.12 7.09 -73.14
CA VAL A 896 27.79 7.45 -74.52
C VAL A 896 27.13 8.78 -74.30
N VAL A 897 27.72 9.88 -74.81
CA VAL A 897 27.02 11.16 -74.74
C VAL A 897 25.71 10.81 -75.38
N PRO A 898 24.62 10.68 -74.58
CA PRO A 898 23.50 9.92 -75.06
C PRO A 898 23.07 10.63 -76.33
N PRO A 899 22.96 9.94 -77.48
CA PRO A 899 22.54 10.61 -78.69
C PRO A 899 21.26 11.39 -78.34
N PRO A 900 21.10 12.64 -78.81
CA PRO A 900 19.89 13.40 -78.55
C PRO A 900 18.66 12.51 -78.79
N ILE A 901 17.68 12.54 -77.88
CA ILE A 901 16.49 11.67 -77.97
C ILE A 901 15.85 11.78 -79.36
N ASP A 902 15.84 12.99 -79.92
CA ASP A 902 15.33 13.29 -81.26
C ASP A 902 16.09 12.55 -82.38
N ASP A 903 17.41 12.35 -82.25
CA ASP A 903 18.23 11.65 -83.24
C ASP A 903 17.98 10.14 -83.22
N VAL A 904 17.72 9.55 -82.03
CA VAL A 904 17.32 8.14 -81.90
C VAL A 904 15.93 7.92 -82.49
N PHE A 905 14.95 8.77 -82.18
CA PHE A 905 13.63 8.67 -82.80
C PHE A 905 13.66 8.93 -84.31
N ALA A 906 14.51 9.84 -84.80
CA ALA A 906 14.73 10.02 -86.22
C ALA A 906 15.31 8.75 -86.88
N ALA A 907 16.32 8.11 -86.26
CA ALA A 907 16.89 6.86 -86.77
C ALA A 907 15.86 5.72 -86.82
N ILE A 908 14.98 5.62 -85.81
CA ILE A 908 13.87 4.65 -85.76
C ILE A 908 12.86 4.92 -86.90
N ARG A 909 12.42 6.18 -87.07
CA ARG A 909 11.47 6.56 -88.13
C ARG A 909 12.03 6.33 -89.54
N GLU A 910 13.33 6.53 -89.73
CA GLU A 910 14.02 6.37 -91.01
C GLU A 910 14.50 4.93 -91.27
N GLY A 911 14.44 4.04 -90.27
CA GLY A 911 14.88 2.64 -90.36
C GLY A 911 16.40 2.50 -90.48
N ILE A 912 17.16 3.37 -89.82
CA ILE A 912 18.63 3.39 -89.81
C ILE A 912 19.13 2.52 -88.66
N HIS A 913 19.94 1.49 -88.97
CA HIS A 913 20.49 0.56 -87.99
C HIS A 913 22.02 0.72 -87.86
N ASP A 914 22.47 1.94 -87.60
CA ASP A 914 23.88 2.23 -87.34
C ASP A 914 24.22 1.92 -85.87
N GLN A 915 25.44 1.42 -85.64
CA GLN A 915 25.92 0.99 -84.31
C GLN A 915 25.94 2.12 -83.25
N GLU A 916 25.82 3.38 -83.67
CA GLU A 916 25.76 4.54 -82.77
C GLU A 916 24.39 4.72 -82.10
N PHE A 917 23.32 4.13 -82.65
CA PHE A 917 21.94 4.23 -82.14
C PHE A 917 21.37 2.91 -81.60
N ASP A 918 22.11 1.80 -81.74
CA ASP A 918 21.80 0.48 -81.14
C ASP A 918 22.35 0.47 -79.70
N LEU A 919 21.59 1.05 -78.79
CA LEU A 919 22.01 1.35 -77.42
C LEU A 919 21.91 0.14 -76.49
N ASN A 920 21.05 -0.82 -76.81
CA ASN A 920 20.89 -2.06 -76.05
C ASN A 920 21.78 -3.21 -76.58
N LEU A 921 22.50 -2.99 -77.69
CA LEU A 921 23.43 -3.90 -78.36
C LEU A 921 22.79 -5.19 -78.89
N ASP A 922 21.51 -5.15 -79.27
CA ASP A 922 20.78 -6.30 -79.82
C ASP A 922 20.88 -6.43 -81.36
N GLY A 923 21.51 -5.45 -82.03
CA GLY A 923 21.74 -5.43 -83.47
C GLY A 923 20.63 -4.78 -84.28
N MET A 924 19.61 -4.21 -83.63
CA MET A 924 18.54 -3.42 -84.23
C MET A 924 18.52 -2.01 -83.61
N VAL A 925 17.85 -1.07 -84.29
CA VAL A 925 17.59 0.27 -83.74
C VAL A 925 16.07 0.42 -83.76
N ASP A 926 15.44 0.23 -82.60
CA ASP A 926 13.98 0.25 -82.44
C ASP A 926 13.54 0.88 -81.11
N GLU A 927 12.25 0.76 -80.76
CA GLU A 927 11.70 1.31 -79.52
C GLU A 927 12.44 0.82 -78.25
N ALA A 928 13.08 -0.35 -78.29
CA ALA A 928 13.87 -0.84 -77.16
C ALA A 928 15.11 0.01 -76.90
N ASP A 929 15.70 0.63 -77.94
CA ASP A 929 16.83 1.55 -77.82
C ASP A 929 16.40 2.92 -77.27
N ALA A 930 15.29 3.45 -77.76
CA ALA A 930 14.70 4.68 -77.22
C ALA A 930 14.33 4.51 -75.73
N ARG A 931 13.75 3.35 -75.37
CA ARG A 931 13.44 3.02 -73.98
C ARG A 931 14.70 2.94 -73.11
N PHE A 932 15.74 2.29 -73.61
CA PHE A 932 17.03 2.18 -72.90
C PHE A 932 17.70 3.56 -72.75
N LEU A 933 17.61 4.41 -73.76
CA LEU A 933 18.06 5.81 -73.68
C LEU A 933 17.35 6.59 -72.57
N ILE A 934 16.02 6.53 -72.54
CA ILE A 934 15.20 7.34 -71.65
C ILE A 934 15.31 6.89 -70.20
N HIS A 935 15.16 5.59 -69.93
CA HIS A 935 15.11 5.09 -68.56
C HIS A 935 16.47 4.69 -67.99
N ASP A 936 17.34 4.06 -68.78
CA ASP A 936 18.57 3.47 -68.27
C ASP A 936 19.77 4.43 -68.41
N LEU A 937 19.85 5.20 -69.50
CA LEU A 937 20.95 6.17 -69.73
C LEU A 937 20.65 7.57 -69.17
N LEU A 938 19.51 8.16 -69.52
CA LEU A 938 19.12 9.50 -69.06
C LEU A 938 18.52 9.51 -67.65
N MET A 939 18.10 8.34 -67.15
CA MET A 939 17.43 8.15 -65.87
C MET A 939 16.21 9.06 -65.71
N THR A 940 15.42 9.19 -66.77
CA THR A 940 14.15 9.91 -66.77
C THR A 940 13.02 9.04 -67.31
N ASP A 941 11.84 9.63 -67.51
CA ASP A 941 10.64 8.95 -68.00
C ASP A 941 9.93 9.80 -69.05
N TYR A 942 8.99 9.18 -69.76
CA TYR A 942 8.13 9.87 -70.72
C TYR A 942 7.35 10.99 -70.00
N GLY A 943 7.42 12.20 -70.55
CA GLY A 943 6.79 13.38 -69.95
C GLY A 943 7.76 14.45 -69.46
N ASP A 944 9.00 14.09 -69.12
CA ASP A 944 10.02 15.03 -68.65
C ASP A 944 10.67 15.76 -69.85
N ALA A 945 10.06 16.88 -70.25
CA ALA A 945 10.49 17.67 -71.41
C ALA A 945 11.74 18.52 -71.13
N ASN A 946 12.09 18.76 -69.86
CA ASN A 946 13.22 19.61 -69.48
C ASN A 946 14.46 18.80 -69.04
N LEU A 947 14.31 17.47 -68.86
CA LEU A 947 15.31 16.49 -68.45
C LEU A 947 15.85 16.71 -67.03
N ASP A 948 15.07 17.30 -66.13
CA ASP A 948 15.42 17.44 -64.70
C ASP A 948 15.12 16.19 -63.87
N ARG A 949 14.65 15.12 -64.53
CA ARG A 949 14.29 13.81 -63.97
C ARG A 949 13.02 13.85 -63.13
N VAL A 950 12.14 14.81 -63.36
CA VAL A 950 10.81 14.88 -62.75
C VAL A 950 9.81 15.20 -63.86
N PHE A 951 8.72 14.43 -63.94
CA PHE A 951 7.61 14.80 -64.82
C PHE A 951 6.59 15.58 -64.01
N ASP A 952 6.56 16.91 -64.17
CA ASP A 952 5.64 17.78 -63.43
C ASP A 952 5.05 18.92 -64.28
N SER A 953 4.37 19.85 -63.61
CA SER A 953 3.71 20.98 -64.27
C SER A 953 4.67 21.88 -65.07
N SER A 954 5.96 21.90 -64.75
CA SER A 954 6.97 22.69 -65.47
C SER A 954 7.22 22.17 -66.88
N ASP A 955 7.17 20.85 -67.08
CA ASP A 955 7.30 20.20 -68.39
C ASP A 955 6.08 20.45 -69.27
N LEU A 956 4.89 20.32 -68.69
CA LEU A 956 3.64 20.62 -69.40
C LEU A 956 3.57 22.09 -69.82
N ILE A 957 4.03 23.01 -68.97
CA ILE A 957 4.10 24.43 -69.34
C ILE A 957 5.09 24.64 -70.49
N ARG A 958 6.23 23.93 -70.48
CA ARG A 958 7.27 24.03 -71.51
C ARG A 958 6.76 23.60 -72.89
N ILE A 959 6.17 22.42 -72.99
CA ILE A 959 5.67 21.89 -74.28
C ILE A 959 4.50 22.72 -74.82
N PHE A 960 3.57 23.20 -73.96
CA PHE A 960 2.49 24.08 -74.41
C PHE A 960 2.94 25.50 -74.78
N GLN A 961 4.13 25.94 -74.34
CA GLN A 961 4.75 27.18 -74.80
C GLN A 961 5.34 27.06 -76.22
N ALA A 962 5.71 25.86 -76.66
CA ALA A 962 6.15 25.61 -78.04
C ALA A 962 4.99 25.80 -79.04
N GLY A 963 3.76 25.47 -78.62
CA GLY A 963 2.54 25.75 -79.37
C GLY A 963 2.24 24.76 -80.50
N GLU A 964 2.83 23.56 -80.44
CA GLU A 964 2.74 22.54 -81.50
C GLU A 964 1.67 21.47 -81.25
N TYR A 965 1.01 21.50 -80.08
CA TYR A 965 -0.05 20.55 -79.74
C TYR A 965 -1.22 20.61 -80.73
N GLU A 966 -1.44 19.53 -81.49
CA GLU A 966 -2.52 19.39 -82.48
C GLU A 966 -2.54 20.53 -83.52
N ASP A 967 -1.37 21.06 -83.89
CA ASP A 967 -1.25 22.22 -84.79
C ASP A 967 -1.49 21.88 -86.28
N SER A 968 -1.64 20.58 -86.60
CA SER A 968 -1.82 20.02 -87.94
C SER A 968 -0.63 20.22 -88.90
N VAL A 969 0.54 20.54 -88.38
CA VAL A 969 1.84 20.45 -89.06
C VAL A 969 2.41 19.08 -88.73
N SER A 970 3.04 18.42 -89.72
CA SER A 970 3.55 17.04 -89.53
C SER A 970 5.07 17.03 -89.51
N GLY A 971 5.67 16.35 -88.54
CA GLY A 971 7.10 16.14 -88.33
C GLY A 971 7.84 17.36 -87.79
N ASN A 972 7.16 18.26 -87.06
CA ASN A 972 7.80 19.48 -86.51
C ASN A 972 8.12 19.45 -85.02
N SER A 973 7.72 18.41 -84.28
CA SER A 973 7.93 18.35 -82.83
C SER A 973 9.16 17.54 -82.42
N THR A 974 9.88 18.06 -81.42
CA THR A 974 10.97 17.37 -80.70
C THR A 974 10.50 16.87 -79.32
N TRP A 975 11.32 16.05 -78.65
CA TRP A 975 11.08 15.58 -77.29
C TRP A 975 10.76 16.72 -76.31
N SER A 976 11.50 17.83 -76.43
CA SER A 976 11.34 19.00 -75.56
C SER A 976 10.13 19.88 -75.90
N GLU A 977 9.48 19.60 -77.03
CA GLU A 977 8.28 20.26 -77.56
C GLU A 977 7.02 19.38 -77.46
N GLY A 978 7.18 18.08 -77.13
CA GLY A 978 6.09 17.19 -76.73
C GLY A 978 6.01 15.84 -77.47
N ASP A 979 6.88 15.57 -78.44
CA ASP A 979 6.96 14.26 -79.15
C ASP A 979 7.59 13.20 -78.24
N TRP A 980 6.78 12.56 -77.41
CA TRP A 980 7.22 11.57 -76.42
C TRP A 980 7.07 10.13 -76.93
N ASN A 981 6.25 9.91 -77.96
CA ASN A 981 6.13 8.61 -78.61
C ASN A 981 7.11 8.42 -79.79
N GLY A 982 7.73 9.51 -80.27
CA GLY A 982 8.73 9.51 -81.32
C GLY A 982 8.17 9.48 -82.75
N ASP A 983 6.91 9.82 -82.99
CA ASP A 983 6.30 9.84 -84.32
C ASP A 983 6.51 11.15 -85.10
N GLY A 984 7.01 12.19 -84.42
CA GLY A 984 7.38 13.49 -84.99
C GLY A 984 6.32 14.58 -84.82
N ASP A 985 5.18 14.27 -84.20
CA ASP A 985 4.06 15.18 -83.98
C ASP A 985 3.71 15.25 -82.48
N PHE A 986 3.41 16.43 -81.93
CA PHE A 986 2.88 16.52 -80.57
C PHE A 986 1.34 16.48 -80.59
N ASP A 987 0.76 15.32 -80.29
CA ASP A 987 -0.69 15.16 -80.24
C ASP A 987 -1.20 14.47 -78.96
N SER A 988 -2.49 14.15 -78.94
CA SER A 988 -3.10 13.50 -77.78
C SER A 988 -2.50 12.13 -77.43
N ALA A 989 -1.86 11.43 -78.38
CA ALA A 989 -1.20 10.15 -78.18
C ALA A 989 0.06 10.28 -77.31
N ASP A 990 0.84 11.35 -77.43
CA ASP A 990 2.03 11.60 -76.60
C ASP A 990 1.68 11.83 -75.14
N LEU A 991 0.67 12.67 -74.89
CA LEU A 991 0.17 12.88 -73.54
C LEU A 991 -0.36 11.58 -72.95
N VAL A 992 -1.06 10.76 -73.75
CA VAL A 992 -1.52 9.45 -73.32
C VAL A 992 -0.34 8.52 -73.01
N ALA A 993 0.72 8.51 -73.83
CA ALA A 993 1.91 7.70 -73.59
C ALA A 993 2.61 8.09 -72.27
N ALA A 994 2.85 9.38 -72.02
CA ALA A 994 3.47 9.86 -70.78
C ALA A 994 2.60 9.62 -69.54
N PHE A 995 1.28 9.82 -69.63
CA PHE A 995 0.40 9.54 -68.48
C PHE A 995 0.18 8.04 -68.25
N GLN A 996 0.25 7.19 -69.29
CA GLN A 996 0.23 5.74 -69.14
C GLN A 996 1.48 5.19 -68.46
N ALA A 997 2.63 5.86 -68.62
CA ALA A 997 3.85 5.53 -67.89
C ALA A 997 3.67 5.74 -66.37
N GLY A 998 2.84 6.71 -65.96
CA GLY A 998 2.32 6.81 -64.57
C GLY A 998 3.17 7.63 -63.61
N TRP A 999 4.02 8.52 -64.11
CA TRP A 999 5.07 9.20 -63.31
C TRP A 999 4.83 10.70 -63.02
N TYR A 1000 3.65 11.23 -63.35
CA TYR A 1000 3.30 12.63 -63.10
C TYR A 1000 3.24 12.95 -61.59
N GLU A 1001 4.05 13.92 -61.15
CA GLU A 1001 4.26 14.31 -59.74
C GLU A 1001 4.72 13.18 -58.79
N VAL A 1002 5.37 12.14 -59.32
CA VAL A 1002 5.99 11.08 -58.52
C VAL A 1002 7.43 11.48 -58.17
N GLY A 1003 7.68 11.84 -56.91
CA GLY A 1003 9.00 12.27 -56.42
C GLY A 1003 10.09 11.17 -56.44
N LEU A 1004 11.35 11.59 -56.49
CA LEU A 1004 12.58 10.78 -56.69
C LEU A 1004 12.73 9.50 -55.84
N ALA A 1005 11.98 9.34 -54.74
CA ALA A 1005 12.07 8.19 -53.84
C ALA A 1005 11.42 6.90 -54.37
N VAL A 1006 10.61 6.94 -55.44
CA VAL A 1006 9.85 5.79 -55.97
C VAL A 1006 10.45 5.19 -57.25
N ARG A 1007 11.50 5.80 -57.83
CA ARG A 1007 11.98 5.47 -59.20
C ARG A 1007 12.92 4.26 -59.33
N ALA A 1008 13.16 3.47 -58.28
CA ALA A 1008 14.10 2.34 -58.34
C ALA A 1008 13.40 0.97 -58.20
N ASN A 1009 12.60 0.56 -59.19
CA ASN A 1009 12.37 -0.85 -59.54
C ASN A 1009 11.46 -1.00 -60.77
N PRO A 1010 11.89 -1.74 -61.80
CA PRO A 1010 11.05 -2.86 -62.20
C PRO A 1010 11.85 -4.15 -62.43
N SER A 1011 11.35 -5.18 -61.76
CA SER A 1011 11.72 -6.59 -61.84
C SER A 1011 11.79 -7.18 -63.26
N LEU A 1012 12.90 -7.85 -63.60
CA LEU A 1012 12.96 -8.84 -64.68
C LEU A 1012 13.61 -10.13 -64.17
N ARG A 1013 12.77 -11.16 -63.98
CA ARG A 1013 13.20 -12.52 -63.66
C ARG A 1013 13.84 -13.16 -64.90
N VAL A 1014 15.12 -13.55 -64.83
CA VAL A 1014 15.68 -14.64 -65.64
C VAL A 1014 16.53 -15.56 -64.77
N SER A 1015 16.29 -16.85 -64.94
CA SER A 1015 16.85 -18.00 -64.24
C SER A 1015 18.32 -18.30 -64.56
N LYS A 1016 19.11 -18.64 -63.51
CA LYS A 1016 20.44 -19.31 -63.49
C LYS A 1016 20.48 -20.63 -64.34
N PRO A 1017 21.64 -21.32 -64.59
CA PRO A 1017 23.07 -20.98 -64.35
C PRO A 1017 24.09 -21.30 -65.51
N VAL A 1018 25.22 -20.58 -65.46
CA VAL A 1018 26.65 -21.00 -65.58
C VAL A 1018 27.12 -21.80 -66.80
N ILE A 1019 28.15 -21.30 -67.52
CA ILE A 1019 29.46 -21.99 -67.73
C ILE A 1019 30.64 -21.00 -67.85
N ALA A 1020 31.46 -20.99 -66.79
CA ALA A 1020 32.93 -21.00 -66.71
C ALA A 1020 33.84 -19.95 -67.41
N ARG A 1021 34.56 -19.25 -66.52
CA ARG A 1021 36.01 -18.92 -66.52
C ARG A 1021 36.53 -18.02 -67.65
N GLU A 1022 36.91 -16.80 -67.27
CA GLU A 1022 38.29 -16.38 -67.02
C GLU A 1022 38.23 -15.10 -66.17
N ALA A 1023 38.89 -15.10 -65.00
CA ALA A 1023 39.14 -13.85 -64.28
C ALA A 1023 40.15 -13.08 -65.11
N THR A 1024 39.70 -12.03 -65.78
CA THR A 1024 40.56 -11.21 -66.62
C THR A 1024 41.36 -10.27 -65.73
N ILE A 1025 42.53 -10.71 -65.31
CA ILE A 1025 43.58 -9.79 -64.85
C ILE A 1025 44.05 -9.04 -66.10
N HIS A 1026 43.81 -7.73 -66.16
CA HIS A 1026 44.54 -6.86 -67.07
C HIS A 1026 45.78 -6.33 -66.35
N ILE A 1027 46.92 -6.99 -66.62
CA ILE A 1027 48.25 -6.42 -66.35
C ILE A 1027 48.60 -5.52 -67.53
N GLY A 1028 48.66 -4.20 -67.28
CA GLY A 1028 49.15 -3.17 -68.19
C GLY A 1028 49.99 -2.15 -67.44
#